data_AF-A0A1B2F6I3-F1
#
_entry.id   AF-A0A1B2F6I3-F1
#
_cell.length_a   1.000
_cell.length_b   1.000
_cell.length_c   1.000
_cell.angle_alpha   90.00
_cell.angle_beta   90.00
_cell.angle_gamma   90.00
#
_symmetry.space_group_name_H-M   'P 1'
#
loop_
_entity.id
_entity.type
_entity.pdbx_description
1 polymer ?
#
loop_
_entity_poly.entity_id
_entity_poly.type
_entity_poly.pdbx_seq_one_letter_code
_entity_poly.pdbx_strand_id
1 'polypeptide(L)'
;MTPTNTSANAVPESSIPSPLPTGAARDLAPVRSAPAQQYLYYTEPDIQRILDNLDGLRDLVFPQNLHAEDENQLRLEQQFPSVCLIGLGRCGSNIALDVAELVYNARTFFLNEFNNEDRLKSETGYSPARWIRQNLRLVQNKAMKPVFLVEPLVMLGDLDKDIAGRIRFSRQGERGGFLRDYSKMKIMDLSEVHAGGAGNAPILGQYLAKIILNKDTQRFSSADWKLIHSYLIDSCGIKANQSRLYFYIFSAGGGTGSGMASEFGLAQQYSYMNKTFDTKPADENDGKSGHSFVFEPIFTSGICVLPNISDHRSEMSEALHINAGRLLCKYLSEEWDFSYNFDNEDSSEASVMGRIRPWNAMMLISNDIMRYAEESDDGTIQNIDVNAMEKHANQYISQQIFNILTAQAVTTDYDQNYFRRAGIDIGETIRLDANDLFMSLAGPVAITYAESVVPERPAPASDKFKVFEKESPRLDIDDLFFRSIDLPHFNKQTQAIEGISLLPIESRRYRAALEQYQASGYDAAALHDLHFFKNCSSVVSIVSLPKDYKLSYMDLNRLKTHLNSLFPNTTLKRYALVIGASANLSLTTLIAKSPCLSDDFLTLIVAFIKRCFARTPYRFDDTLDNAILEFITSEHFAEERIDDLLNEFENPAKILDTNWYAIKPMYEKKYRELINDKSRFVSINDIRLSRECVKKAVKYLREIFRHRIGKTRVISLNSHTGRVDY
;
A
#
# COMPACT_ATOMS: atom_id res chain seq x y z
N MET A 1 3.54 80.22 -11.28
CA MET A 1 3.43 80.65 -9.86
C MET A 1 4.56 79.97 -9.09
N THR A 2 5.18 80.67 -8.15
CA THR A 2 6.33 80.27 -7.31
C THR A 2 5.99 80.53 -5.82
N PRO A 3 6.80 80.14 -4.81
CA PRO A 3 7.92 79.18 -4.76
C PRO A 3 7.42 77.84 -4.14
N THR A 4 7.89 77.14 -3.07
CA THR A 4 9.02 77.10 -2.08
C THR A 4 8.89 75.71 -1.37
N ASN A 5 9.91 75.00 -0.87
CA ASN A 5 11.37 75.15 -0.96
C ASN A 5 12.12 73.79 -0.73
N THR A 6 13.42 73.88 -0.43
CA THR A 6 14.50 72.87 -0.39
C THR A 6 14.94 72.34 1.00
N SER A 7 15.61 71.16 0.99
CA SER A 7 16.77 70.74 1.82
C SER A 7 16.52 70.29 3.30
N ALA A 8 17.42 69.54 3.98
CA ALA A 8 18.79 69.08 3.66
C ALA A 8 19.14 67.70 4.29
N ASN A 9 20.32 67.14 3.96
CA ASN A 9 20.90 65.92 4.58
C ASN A 9 21.63 66.21 5.92
N ALA A 10 21.62 65.27 6.87
CA ALA A 10 22.72 65.02 7.82
C ALA A 10 22.58 63.67 8.55
N VAL A 11 23.71 63.03 8.90
CA VAL A 11 23.84 61.92 9.87
C VAL A 11 25.11 62.18 10.68
N PRO A 12 25.09 62.05 12.02
CA PRO A 12 26.14 61.27 12.68
C PRO A 12 25.73 60.50 13.96
N GLU A 13 26.14 59.24 14.01
CA GLU A 13 26.79 58.52 15.13
C GLU A 13 26.18 58.45 16.56
N SER A 14 26.85 57.65 17.40
CA SER A 14 26.30 56.92 18.56
C SER A 14 26.79 57.42 19.93
N SER A 15 26.02 57.11 20.97
CA SER A 15 26.54 56.90 22.34
C SER A 15 25.57 56.02 23.16
N ILE A 16 26.07 55.37 24.22
CA ILE A 16 25.39 54.33 25.02
C ILE A 16 25.95 54.36 26.47
N PRO A 17 25.41 53.61 27.47
CA PRO A 17 24.11 53.71 28.16
C PRO A 17 24.23 54.17 29.64
N SER A 18 23.10 54.39 30.34
CA SER A 18 22.86 54.05 31.77
C SER A 18 21.50 54.58 32.27
N PRO A 19 20.88 54.04 33.35
CA PRO A 19 20.79 52.63 33.76
C PRO A 19 19.30 52.18 33.92
N LEU A 20 19.05 50.92 34.31
CA LEU A 20 17.70 50.35 34.48
C LEU A 20 16.98 50.81 35.76
N PRO A 21 15.66 51.05 35.71
CA PRO A 21 14.74 50.73 36.79
C PRO A 21 14.20 49.29 36.65
N THR A 22 14.18 48.54 37.76
CA THR A 22 13.70 47.14 37.81
C THR A 22 12.18 47.05 37.98
N GLY A 23 11.55 46.02 37.38
CA GLY A 23 10.28 45.49 37.89
C GLY A 23 9.05 45.62 36.97
N ALA A 24 9.02 44.84 35.89
CA ALA A 24 7.78 44.40 35.27
C ALA A 24 8.02 43.03 34.62
N ALA A 25 7.16 42.05 34.87
CA ALA A 25 7.19 40.79 34.14
C ALA A 25 6.81 41.06 32.67
N ARG A 26 7.62 40.60 31.73
CA ARG A 26 7.20 40.53 30.32
C ARG A 26 6.46 39.23 30.13
N ASP A 27 5.17 39.31 29.86
CA ASP A 27 4.44 38.19 29.28
C ASP A 27 5.15 37.74 28.00
N LEU A 28 5.55 36.48 27.95
CA LEU A 28 6.02 35.87 26.72
C LEU A 28 4.82 35.76 25.79
N ALA A 29 4.82 36.56 24.72
CA ALA A 29 3.81 36.43 23.67
C ALA A 29 3.81 34.96 23.19
N PRO A 30 2.64 34.27 23.19
CA PRO A 30 2.60 32.86 22.87
C PRO A 30 3.13 32.64 21.46
N VAL A 31 4.09 31.73 21.32
CA VAL A 31 4.54 31.25 20.01
C VAL A 31 3.30 30.75 19.30
N ARG A 32 2.99 31.34 18.14
CA ARG A 32 1.87 30.85 17.31
C ARG A 32 2.24 29.45 16.86
N SER A 33 1.59 28.45 17.45
CA SER A 33 1.52 27.13 16.88
C SER A 33 1.05 27.24 15.44
N ALA A 34 1.69 26.48 14.54
CA ALA A 34 1.17 26.32 13.19
C ALA A 34 -0.28 25.79 13.31
N PRO A 35 -1.24 26.30 12.53
CA PRO A 35 -2.62 25.83 12.61
C PRO A 35 -2.65 24.32 12.33
N ALA A 36 -3.26 23.55 13.23
CA ALA A 36 -3.45 22.12 13.02
C ALA A 36 -4.13 21.90 11.66
N GLN A 37 -3.61 20.93 10.89
CA GLN A 37 -3.97 20.78 9.49
C GLN A 37 -5.41 20.28 9.35
N GLN A 38 -6.35 21.21 9.22
CA GLN A 38 -7.78 20.90 9.30
C GLN A 38 -8.26 20.16 8.04
N TYR A 39 -8.43 18.85 8.17
CA TYR A 39 -8.92 17.96 7.12
C TYR A 39 -10.44 18.15 6.91
N LEU A 40 -10.81 19.15 6.11
CA LEU A 40 -12.20 19.58 5.86
C LEU A 40 -13.02 18.65 4.92
N TYR A 41 -12.86 17.33 5.03
CA TYR A 41 -13.62 16.36 4.25
C TYR A 41 -15.10 16.34 4.66
N TYR A 42 -15.98 16.02 3.72
CA TYR A 42 -17.38 15.71 4.02
C TYR A 42 -17.50 14.25 4.51
N THR A 43 -18.27 14.08 5.57
CA THR A 43 -18.75 12.78 6.05
C THR A 43 -20.23 12.90 6.33
N GLU A 44 -21.03 11.90 5.98
CA GLU A 44 -22.45 11.85 6.33
C GLU A 44 -22.59 11.61 7.85
N PRO A 45 -23.28 12.51 8.59
CA PRO A 45 -23.59 12.29 10.02
C PRO A 45 -24.76 11.34 10.26
N ASP A 46 -25.70 11.17 9.31
CA ASP A 46 -26.87 10.33 9.48
C ASP A 46 -26.52 8.84 9.33
N ILE A 47 -26.46 8.13 10.47
CA ILE A 47 -26.16 6.69 10.53
C ILE A 47 -27.19 5.86 9.75
N GLN A 48 -28.49 6.19 9.83
CA GLN A 48 -29.51 5.46 9.07
C GLN A 48 -29.27 5.63 7.57
N ARG A 49 -28.93 6.84 7.12
CA ARG A 49 -28.62 7.09 5.70
C ARG A 49 -27.35 6.40 5.22
N ILE A 50 -26.34 6.23 6.08
CA ILE A 50 -25.16 5.39 5.77
C ILE A 50 -25.60 3.94 5.56
N LEU A 51 -26.47 3.40 6.43
CA LEU A 51 -26.99 2.04 6.30
C LEU A 51 -27.86 1.89 5.04
N ASP A 52 -28.76 2.84 4.75
CA ASP A 52 -29.59 2.85 3.54
C ASP A 52 -28.72 2.89 2.26
N ASN A 53 -27.64 3.69 2.26
CA ASN A 53 -26.69 3.75 1.15
C ASN A 53 -25.86 2.44 1.02
N LEU A 54 -25.54 1.76 2.13
CA LEU A 54 -24.88 0.45 2.09
C LEU A 54 -25.80 -0.65 1.58
N ASP A 55 -27.08 -0.67 2.01
CA ASP A 55 -28.08 -1.62 1.53
C ASP A 55 -28.33 -1.38 0.01
N GLY A 56 -28.46 -0.13 -0.43
CA GLY A 56 -28.55 0.22 -1.85
C GLY A 56 -27.30 -0.16 -2.67
N LEU A 57 -26.09 -0.07 -2.12
CA LEU A 57 -24.88 -0.59 -2.78
C LEU A 57 -24.89 -2.12 -2.86
N ARG A 58 -25.39 -2.80 -1.81
CA ARG A 58 -25.47 -4.26 -1.73
C ARG A 58 -26.37 -4.81 -2.83
N ASP A 59 -27.53 -4.21 -3.05
CA ASP A 59 -28.45 -4.58 -4.16
C ASP A 59 -27.81 -4.41 -5.55
N LEU A 60 -26.97 -3.39 -5.75
CA LEU A 60 -26.21 -3.20 -7.00
C LEU A 60 -25.04 -4.19 -7.17
N VAL A 61 -24.59 -4.84 -6.10
CA VAL A 61 -23.41 -5.74 -6.08
C VAL A 61 -23.83 -7.21 -6.10
N PHE A 62 -24.91 -7.57 -5.42
CA PHE A 62 -25.45 -8.93 -5.31
C PHE A 62 -26.79 -9.02 -6.03
N PRO A 63 -26.84 -9.41 -7.32
CA PRO A 63 -28.09 -9.51 -8.07
C PRO A 63 -29.06 -10.47 -7.37
N GLN A 64 -30.33 -10.08 -7.30
CA GLN A 64 -31.35 -10.80 -6.53
C GLN A 64 -31.60 -12.22 -7.09
N ASN A 65 -31.33 -13.24 -6.28
CA ASN A 65 -31.67 -14.62 -6.59
C ASN A 65 -33.19 -14.82 -6.44
N LEU A 66 -33.90 -14.89 -7.57
CA LEU A 66 -35.37 -15.05 -7.70
C LEU A 66 -35.95 -16.37 -7.10
N HIS A 67 -35.17 -17.14 -6.34
CA HIS A 67 -35.49 -18.49 -5.87
C HIS A 67 -35.12 -18.76 -4.40
N ALA A 68 -34.77 -17.75 -3.61
CA ALA A 68 -34.52 -17.91 -2.18
C ALA A 68 -35.76 -17.50 -1.36
N GLU A 69 -36.36 -18.46 -0.65
CA GLU A 69 -37.64 -18.29 0.07
C GLU A 69 -37.51 -17.64 1.46
N ASP A 70 -36.29 -17.32 1.92
CA ASP A 70 -36.01 -16.80 3.27
C ASP A 70 -35.08 -15.56 3.23
N GLU A 71 -35.66 -14.38 3.49
CA GLU A 71 -34.96 -13.09 3.47
C GLU A 71 -33.81 -12.99 4.47
N ASN A 72 -33.91 -13.68 5.62
CA ASN A 72 -32.84 -13.66 6.63
C ASN A 72 -31.63 -14.46 6.17
N GLN A 73 -31.86 -15.56 5.45
CA GLN A 73 -30.78 -16.35 4.85
C GLN A 73 -30.14 -15.60 3.67
N LEU A 74 -30.93 -14.90 2.85
CA LEU A 74 -30.43 -13.99 1.80
C LEU A 74 -29.51 -12.90 2.38
N ARG A 75 -29.95 -12.16 3.41
CA ARG A 75 -29.13 -11.10 4.04
C ARG A 75 -27.83 -11.64 4.65
N LEU A 76 -27.80 -12.89 5.10
CA LEU A 76 -26.58 -13.57 5.56
C LEU A 76 -25.61 -13.94 4.43
N GLU A 77 -26.09 -14.18 3.21
CA GLU A 77 -25.24 -14.49 2.04
C GLU A 77 -24.78 -13.26 1.25
N GLN A 78 -25.45 -12.10 1.39
CA GLN A 78 -25.10 -10.82 0.73
C GLN A 78 -24.09 -9.95 1.51
N GLN A 79 -23.21 -10.54 2.33
CA GLN A 79 -22.17 -9.77 3.05
C GLN A 79 -21.12 -9.21 2.09
N PHE A 80 -20.65 -7.98 2.33
CA PHE A 80 -19.57 -7.40 1.54
C PHE A 80 -18.28 -8.24 1.66
N PRO A 81 -17.46 -8.34 0.60
CA PRO A 81 -16.14 -8.98 0.70
C PRO A 81 -15.28 -8.33 1.78
N SER A 82 -14.43 -9.10 2.47
CA SER A 82 -13.51 -8.56 3.48
C SER A 82 -12.44 -7.61 2.88
N VAL A 83 -12.29 -7.60 1.55
CA VAL A 83 -11.31 -6.82 0.80
C VAL A 83 -11.97 -5.92 -0.25
N CYS A 84 -11.53 -4.66 -0.31
CA CYS A 84 -11.74 -3.76 -1.44
C CYS A 84 -10.43 -3.45 -2.18
N LEU A 85 -10.48 -3.45 -3.53
CA LEU A 85 -9.44 -2.92 -4.41
C LEU A 85 -9.91 -1.57 -4.98
N ILE A 86 -9.09 -0.52 -4.82
CA ILE A 86 -9.40 0.85 -5.24
C ILE A 86 -8.40 1.28 -6.32
N GLY A 87 -8.77 1.12 -7.60
CA GLY A 87 -7.89 1.35 -8.75
C GLY A 87 -7.98 2.76 -9.32
N LEU A 88 -7.00 3.62 -9.01
CA LEU A 88 -7.05 5.07 -9.27
C LEU A 88 -6.12 5.55 -10.39
N GLY A 89 -6.72 6.25 -11.36
CA GLY A 89 -6.08 6.65 -12.61
C GLY A 89 -5.79 5.46 -13.53
N ARG A 90 -5.41 5.74 -14.79
CA ARG A 90 -5.18 4.74 -15.86
C ARG A 90 -4.54 3.42 -15.41
N CYS A 91 -3.30 3.48 -14.92
CA CYS A 91 -2.54 2.31 -14.44
C CYS A 91 -3.23 1.60 -13.26
N GLY A 92 -3.70 2.37 -12.27
CA GLY A 92 -4.37 1.83 -11.08
C GLY A 92 -5.65 1.07 -11.41
N SER A 93 -6.47 1.59 -12.32
CA SER A 93 -7.69 0.91 -12.76
C SER A 93 -7.41 -0.36 -13.56
N ASN A 94 -6.34 -0.40 -14.35
CA ASN A 94 -5.96 -1.58 -15.13
C ASN A 94 -5.56 -2.73 -14.20
N ILE A 95 -4.59 -2.49 -13.30
CA ILE A 95 -4.11 -3.49 -12.34
C ILE A 95 -5.25 -4.00 -11.43
N ALA A 96 -6.16 -3.12 -10.97
CA ALA A 96 -7.30 -3.51 -10.15
C ALA A 96 -8.26 -4.47 -10.88
N LEU A 97 -8.39 -4.36 -12.21
CA LEU A 97 -9.14 -5.30 -13.04
C LEU A 97 -8.38 -6.60 -13.25
N ASP A 98 -7.08 -6.53 -13.52
CA ASP A 98 -6.22 -7.69 -13.75
C ASP A 98 -6.18 -8.62 -12.50
N VAL A 99 -6.07 -8.05 -11.29
CA VAL A 99 -6.20 -8.80 -10.02
C VAL A 99 -7.59 -9.44 -9.89
N ALA A 100 -8.65 -8.68 -10.14
CA ALA A 100 -10.02 -9.18 -9.98
C ALA A 100 -10.34 -10.32 -10.96
N GLU A 101 -9.82 -10.25 -12.18
CA GLU A 101 -9.88 -11.30 -13.18
C GLU A 101 -9.08 -12.55 -12.76
N LEU A 102 -7.85 -12.40 -12.24
CA LEU A 102 -7.08 -13.53 -11.70
C LEU A 102 -7.83 -14.25 -10.57
N VAL A 103 -8.40 -13.51 -9.62
CA VAL A 103 -9.20 -14.08 -8.52
C VAL A 103 -10.46 -14.77 -9.05
N TYR A 104 -11.17 -14.15 -10.00
CA TYR A 104 -12.39 -14.73 -10.60
C TYR A 104 -12.10 -16.00 -11.40
N ASN A 105 -11.03 -16.00 -12.21
CA ASN A 105 -10.62 -17.15 -13.01
C ASN A 105 -10.14 -18.31 -12.12
N ALA A 106 -9.30 -18.04 -11.11
CA ALA A 106 -8.85 -19.06 -10.16
C ALA A 106 -10.03 -19.66 -9.37
N ARG A 107 -10.95 -18.82 -8.89
CA ARG A 107 -12.18 -19.27 -8.20
C ARG A 107 -13.07 -20.12 -9.10
N THR A 108 -13.20 -19.75 -10.36
CA THR A 108 -14.00 -20.50 -11.36
C THR A 108 -13.34 -21.83 -11.71
N PHE A 109 -12.01 -21.88 -11.81
CA PHE A 109 -11.24 -23.11 -11.98
C PHE A 109 -11.47 -24.08 -10.81
N PHE A 110 -11.28 -23.65 -9.57
CA PHE A 110 -11.51 -24.49 -8.39
C PHE A 110 -12.97 -24.95 -8.27
N LEU A 111 -13.95 -24.07 -8.50
CA LEU A 111 -15.37 -24.47 -8.50
C LEU A 111 -15.66 -25.58 -9.53
N ASN A 112 -15.04 -25.52 -10.72
CA ASN A 112 -15.16 -26.57 -11.72
C ASN A 112 -14.43 -27.86 -11.32
N GLU A 113 -13.25 -27.77 -10.69
CA GLU A 113 -12.52 -28.91 -10.13
C GLU A 113 -13.37 -29.65 -9.08
N PHE A 114 -13.91 -28.92 -8.09
CA PHE A 114 -14.78 -29.48 -7.05
C PHE A 114 -16.06 -30.13 -7.64
N ASN A 115 -16.71 -29.48 -8.61
CA ASN A 115 -17.87 -30.05 -9.31
C ASN A 115 -17.54 -31.34 -10.07
N ASN A 116 -16.33 -31.44 -10.65
CA ASN A 116 -15.87 -32.65 -11.34
C ASN A 116 -15.47 -33.76 -10.35
N GLU A 117 -14.78 -33.41 -9.26
CA GLU A 117 -14.50 -34.33 -8.14
C GLU A 117 -15.77 -34.96 -7.58
N ASP A 118 -16.82 -34.17 -7.32
CA ASP A 118 -18.06 -34.68 -6.73
C ASP A 118 -18.90 -35.48 -7.74
N ARG A 119 -18.82 -35.15 -9.05
CA ARG A 119 -19.34 -36.02 -10.12
C ARG A 119 -18.64 -37.37 -10.11
N LEU A 120 -17.30 -37.39 -10.15
CA LEU A 120 -16.50 -38.63 -10.10
C LEU A 120 -16.79 -39.47 -8.84
N LYS A 121 -16.95 -38.84 -7.66
CA LYS A 121 -17.34 -39.51 -6.40
C LYS A 121 -18.78 -40.01 -6.37
N SER A 122 -19.65 -39.51 -7.25
CA SER A 122 -21.04 -39.98 -7.40
C SER A 122 -21.15 -41.13 -8.41
N GLU A 123 -20.37 -41.10 -9.49
CA GLU A 123 -20.28 -42.21 -10.46
C GLU A 123 -19.49 -43.41 -9.90
N THR A 124 -18.44 -43.18 -9.10
CA THR A 124 -17.67 -44.26 -8.45
C THR A 124 -18.38 -44.81 -7.19
N GLY A 125 -19.37 -45.67 -7.42
CA GLY A 125 -19.76 -46.71 -6.46
C GLY A 125 -21.15 -46.58 -5.85
N TYR A 126 -22.09 -47.34 -6.43
CA TYR A 126 -23.37 -47.70 -5.82
C TYR A 126 -23.17 -48.78 -4.75
N SER A 127 -22.59 -48.41 -3.60
CA SER A 127 -22.36 -49.32 -2.47
C SER A 127 -23.58 -49.37 -1.53
N PRO A 128 -24.09 -50.55 -1.13
CA PRO A 128 -25.20 -50.68 -0.18
C PRO A 128 -25.00 -49.94 1.15
N ALA A 129 -23.75 -49.73 1.56
CA ALA A 129 -23.43 -48.96 2.77
C ALA A 129 -23.81 -47.46 2.69
N ARG A 130 -23.90 -46.87 1.48
CA ARG A 130 -24.41 -45.49 1.30
C ARG A 130 -25.91 -45.39 1.60
N TRP A 131 -26.71 -46.36 1.15
CA TRP A 131 -28.17 -46.38 1.37
C TRP A 131 -28.54 -46.44 2.87
N ILE A 132 -27.83 -47.28 3.64
CA ILE A 132 -28.05 -47.41 5.09
C ILE A 132 -27.70 -46.09 5.82
N ARG A 133 -26.62 -45.41 5.39
CA ARG A 133 -26.26 -44.08 5.92
C ARG A 133 -27.24 -42.98 5.53
N GLN A 134 -27.92 -43.08 4.39
CA GLN A 134 -28.89 -42.08 3.94
C GLN A 134 -30.23 -42.15 4.70
N ASN A 135 -30.66 -43.34 5.12
CA ASN A 135 -31.88 -43.52 5.91
C ASN A 135 -31.70 -43.20 7.41
N LEU A 136 -30.49 -43.37 7.95
CA LEU A 136 -30.16 -42.97 9.32
C LEU A 136 -29.72 -41.50 9.35
N ARG A 137 -30.68 -40.59 9.62
CA ARG A 137 -30.50 -39.12 9.67
C ARG A 137 -29.51 -38.65 10.76
N LEU A 138 -28.22 -38.83 10.54
CA LEU A 138 -27.12 -38.27 11.32
C LEU A 138 -26.01 -37.80 10.36
N VAL A 139 -25.41 -36.66 10.68
CA VAL A 139 -24.57 -35.84 9.78
C VAL A 139 -25.37 -35.27 8.60
N GLN A 140 -25.84 -34.03 8.77
CA GLN A 140 -26.06 -33.17 7.60
C GLN A 140 -24.69 -32.97 6.92
N ASN A 141 -24.54 -33.44 5.69
CA ASN A 141 -23.43 -33.00 4.84
C ASN A 141 -23.67 -31.53 4.47
N LYS A 142 -23.19 -30.63 5.35
CA LYS A 142 -23.07 -29.21 5.04
C LYS A 142 -22.19 -29.09 3.80
N ALA A 143 -22.77 -28.67 2.67
CA ALA A 143 -22.04 -28.59 1.41
C ALA A 143 -20.79 -27.73 1.61
N MET A 144 -19.61 -28.31 1.37
CA MET A 144 -18.34 -27.63 1.56
C MET A 144 -18.16 -26.61 0.44
N LYS A 145 -18.67 -25.38 0.66
CA LYS A 145 -18.32 -24.23 -0.18
C LYS A 145 -16.78 -24.12 -0.18
N PRO A 146 -16.10 -24.07 -1.34
CA PRO A 146 -14.65 -23.89 -1.37
C PRO A 146 -14.30 -22.42 -1.10
N VAL A 147 -14.12 -22.07 0.18
CA VAL A 147 -13.88 -20.69 0.66
C VAL A 147 -12.37 -20.40 0.78
N PHE A 148 -11.63 -20.58 -0.32
CA PHE A 148 -10.17 -20.35 -0.35
C PHE A 148 -9.74 -19.09 -1.10
N LEU A 149 -10.65 -18.44 -1.84
CA LEU A 149 -10.39 -17.20 -2.59
C LEU A 149 -11.45 -16.15 -2.28
N VAL A 150 -11.03 -15.06 -1.64
CA VAL A 150 -11.88 -13.90 -1.36
C VAL A 150 -12.03 -13.07 -2.63
N GLU A 151 -13.20 -13.15 -3.26
CA GLU A 151 -13.56 -12.36 -4.45
C GLU A 151 -13.86 -10.89 -4.06
N PRO A 152 -12.96 -9.93 -4.37
CA PRO A 152 -12.97 -8.60 -3.76
C PRO A 152 -14.02 -7.67 -4.37
N LEU A 153 -14.37 -6.61 -3.64
CA LEU A 153 -15.13 -5.50 -4.20
C LEU A 153 -14.17 -4.54 -4.93
N VAL A 154 -14.50 -4.13 -6.16
CA VAL A 154 -13.59 -3.36 -7.02
C VAL A 154 -14.17 -1.98 -7.29
N MET A 155 -13.44 -0.93 -6.90
CA MET A 155 -13.81 0.47 -7.02
C MET A 155 -12.82 1.17 -7.95
N LEU A 156 -13.26 1.63 -9.11
CA LEU A 156 -12.40 2.24 -10.13
C LEU A 156 -12.68 3.73 -10.26
N GLY A 157 -11.65 4.57 -10.30
CA GLY A 157 -11.81 6.02 -10.41
C GLY A 157 -10.73 6.68 -11.25
N ASP A 158 -11.12 7.68 -12.02
CA ASP A 158 -10.23 8.50 -12.84
C ASP A 158 -10.83 9.91 -12.94
N LEU A 159 -10.00 10.89 -13.30
CA LEU A 159 -10.44 12.26 -13.61
C LEU A 159 -10.49 12.49 -15.13
N ASP A 160 -10.15 11.48 -15.93
CA ASP A 160 -10.31 11.45 -17.38
C ASP A 160 -11.78 11.19 -17.78
N LYS A 161 -12.16 11.61 -18.99
CA LYS A 161 -13.55 11.84 -19.39
C LYS A 161 -14.41 10.59 -19.59
N ASP A 162 -13.80 9.45 -19.91
CA ASP A 162 -14.52 8.20 -20.18
C ASP A 162 -13.76 6.96 -19.70
N ILE A 163 -13.66 6.81 -18.37
CA ILE A 163 -13.12 5.60 -17.73
C ILE A 163 -13.88 4.32 -18.17
N ALA A 164 -15.20 4.38 -18.37
CA ALA A 164 -16.02 3.22 -18.70
C ALA A 164 -15.79 2.72 -20.14
N GLY A 165 -15.74 3.64 -21.10
CA GLY A 165 -15.34 3.36 -22.48
C GLY A 165 -13.88 2.93 -22.58
N ARG A 166 -12.97 3.57 -21.83
CA ARG A 166 -11.55 3.15 -21.73
C ARG A 166 -11.43 1.69 -21.32
N ILE A 167 -12.05 1.28 -20.21
CA ILE A 167 -12.02 -0.09 -19.69
C ILE A 167 -12.59 -1.10 -20.69
N ARG A 168 -13.73 -0.76 -21.33
CA ARG A 168 -14.34 -1.61 -22.36
C ARG A 168 -13.44 -1.76 -23.58
N PHE A 169 -12.84 -0.67 -24.06
CA PHE A 169 -11.97 -0.68 -25.23
C PHE A 169 -10.67 -1.46 -24.97
N SER A 170 -10.01 -1.28 -23.83
CA SER A 170 -8.78 -2.00 -23.47
C SER A 170 -8.98 -3.52 -23.36
N ARG A 171 -10.22 -4.00 -23.21
CA ARG A 171 -10.57 -5.43 -23.09
C ARG A 171 -11.36 -5.98 -24.29
N GLN A 172 -11.58 -5.21 -25.37
CA GLN A 172 -12.37 -5.64 -26.54
C GLN A 172 -11.76 -6.82 -27.33
N GLY A 173 -10.49 -7.15 -27.11
CA GLY A 173 -9.81 -8.30 -27.76
C GLY A 173 -9.91 -9.63 -26.99
N GLU A 174 -10.30 -9.61 -25.72
CA GLU A 174 -10.26 -10.79 -24.85
C GLU A 174 -11.63 -11.48 -24.78
N ARG A 175 -11.64 -12.82 -24.90
CA ARG A 175 -12.87 -13.62 -25.16
C ARG A 175 -13.75 -13.85 -23.92
N GLY A 176 -13.52 -13.14 -22.83
CA GLY A 176 -14.19 -13.33 -21.54
C GLY A 176 -15.38 -12.39 -21.32
N GLY A 177 -16.50 -12.93 -20.82
CA GLY A 177 -17.65 -12.12 -20.38
C GLY A 177 -17.43 -11.30 -19.10
N PHE A 178 -16.24 -11.40 -18.49
CA PHE A 178 -15.87 -10.87 -17.17
C PHE A 178 -16.40 -9.45 -16.87
N LEU A 179 -16.16 -8.46 -17.74
CA LEU A 179 -16.62 -7.07 -17.53
C LEU A 179 -18.15 -6.89 -17.46
N ARG A 180 -18.93 -7.86 -17.96
CA ARG A 180 -20.41 -7.88 -17.85
C ARG A 180 -20.86 -8.77 -16.69
N ASP A 181 -20.14 -9.85 -16.43
CA ASP A 181 -20.56 -10.91 -15.51
C ASP A 181 -20.04 -10.68 -14.06
N TYR A 182 -19.07 -9.79 -13.86
CA TYR A 182 -18.52 -9.41 -12.54
C TYR A 182 -19.27 -8.23 -11.89
N SER A 183 -20.41 -8.50 -11.25
CA SER A 183 -21.27 -7.50 -10.60
C SER A 183 -20.61 -6.66 -9.48
N LYS A 184 -19.51 -7.19 -8.91
CA LYS A 184 -18.72 -6.59 -7.81
C LYS A 184 -17.80 -5.44 -8.23
N MET A 185 -17.75 -5.08 -9.51
CA MET A 185 -17.11 -3.86 -9.98
C MET A 185 -18.08 -2.66 -9.91
N LYS A 186 -17.56 -1.51 -9.47
CA LYS A 186 -18.22 -0.19 -9.57
C LYS A 186 -17.22 0.86 -10.07
N ILE A 187 -17.75 1.85 -10.79
CA ILE A 187 -16.98 2.95 -11.37
C ILE A 187 -17.44 4.24 -10.69
N MET A 188 -16.49 5.01 -10.16
CA MET A 188 -16.72 6.33 -9.58
C MET A 188 -16.83 7.34 -10.72
N ASP A 189 -18.06 7.72 -11.09
CA ASP A 189 -18.28 8.85 -11.98
C ASP A 189 -18.08 10.17 -11.22
N LEU A 190 -16.95 10.81 -11.51
CA LEU A 190 -16.49 12.07 -10.93
C LEU A 190 -16.50 13.22 -11.97
N SER A 191 -17.05 12.94 -13.16
CA SER A 191 -16.97 13.81 -14.35
C SER A 191 -17.60 15.20 -14.13
N GLU A 192 -18.59 15.28 -13.25
CA GLU A 192 -19.28 16.52 -12.85
C GLU A 192 -18.30 17.57 -12.28
N VAL A 193 -17.28 17.15 -11.54
CA VAL A 193 -16.23 18.05 -11.04
C VAL A 193 -15.14 18.20 -12.09
N HIS A 194 -14.59 17.07 -12.58
CA HIS A 194 -13.54 17.11 -13.59
C HIS A 194 -13.55 15.88 -14.52
N ALA A 195 -13.39 16.15 -15.82
CA ALA A 195 -13.44 15.17 -16.91
C ALA A 195 -12.39 15.52 -18.00
N GLY A 196 -11.11 15.52 -17.60
CA GLY A 196 -9.97 15.96 -18.41
C GLY A 196 -8.57 15.62 -17.84
N GLY A 197 -8.50 14.84 -16.76
CA GLY A 197 -7.28 14.40 -16.10
C GLY A 197 -6.53 15.50 -15.31
N ALA A 198 -5.64 15.10 -14.42
CA ALA A 198 -4.82 16.03 -13.63
C ALA A 198 -3.56 16.56 -14.37
N GLY A 199 -3.47 16.40 -15.70
CA GLY A 199 -2.38 16.95 -16.53
C GLY A 199 -0.97 16.57 -16.07
N ASN A 200 -0.78 15.33 -15.59
CA ASN A 200 0.47 14.86 -14.96
C ASN A 200 0.97 15.72 -13.77
N ALA A 201 0.08 16.40 -13.05
CA ALA A 201 0.42 17.15 -11.84
C ALA A 201 -0.31 16.59 -10.59
N PRO A 202 0.37 15.86 -9.68
CA PRO A 202 -0.22 15.31 -8.46
C PRO A 202 -0.84 16.37 -7.56
N ILE A 203 -0.31 17.59 -7.53
CA ILE A 203 -0.92 18.72 -6.80
C ILE A 203 -2.32 19.07 -7.36
N LEU A 204 -2.55 18.95 -8.66
CA LEU A 204 -3.88 19.14 -9.25
C LEU A 204 -4.78 17.93 -9.00
N GLY A 205 -4.26 16.70 -9.08
CA GLY A 205 -5.02 15.49 -8.73
C GLY A 205 -5.49 15.51 -7.27
N GLN A 206 -4.59 15.89 -6.36
CA GLN A 206 -4.84 16.11 -4.94
C GLN A 206 -5.88 17.20 -4.72
N TYR A 207 -5.76 18.34 -5.40
CA TYR A 207 -6.74 19.42 -5.32
C TYR A 207 -8.13 18.97 -5.76
N LEU A 208 -8.24 18.34 -6.92
CA LEU A 208 -9.51 17.88 -7.49
C LEU A 208 -10.16 16.81 -6.61
N ALA A 209 -9.37 15.86 -6.08
CA ALA A 209 -9.84 14.89 -5.11
C ALA A 209 -10.38 15.56 -3.83
N LYS A 210 -9.71 16.59 -3.31
CA LYS A 210 -10.18 17.33 -2.14
C LYS A 210 -11.45 18.13 -2.44
N ILE A 211 -11.59 18.74 -3.61
CA ILE A 211 -12.87 19.37 -4.04
C ILE A 211 -14.01 18.34 -4.11
N ILE A 212 -13.74 17.13 -4.61
CA ILE A 212 -14.71 16.02 -4.67
C ILE A 212 -15.13 15.57 -3.26
N LEU A 213 -14.15 15.32 -2.38
CA LEU A 213 -14.37 14.82 -1.02
C LEU A 213 -14.92 15.87 -0.05
N ASN A 214 -14.80 17.17 -0.36
CA ASN A 214 -15.40 18.25 0.44
C ASN A 214 -16.85 18.56 0.03
N LYS A 215 -17.31 18.06 -1.13
CA LYS A 215 -18.66 18.32 -1.67
C LYS A 215 -19.69 17.33 -1.11
N ASP A 216 -20.82 17.87 -0.69
CA ASP A 216 -22.04 17.16 -0.28
C ASP A 216 -22.45 16.08 -1.30
N THR A 217 -22.46 14.80 -0.90
CA THR A 217 -22.71 13.65 -1.78
C THR A 217 -24.12 13.66 -2.37
N GLN A 218 -25.10 14.28 -1.70
CA GLN A 218 -26.48 14.36 -2.16
C GLN A 218 -26.65 15.32 -3.34
N ARG A 219 -25.64 16.17 -3.60
CA ARG A 219 -25.61 17.16 -4.69
C ARG A 219 -24.72 16.73 -5.85
N PHE A 220 -24.30 15.47 -5.91
CA PHE A 220 -23.66 14.93 -7.11
C PHE A 220 -24.70 14.52 -8.16
N SER A 221 -24.37 14.68 -9.43
CA SER A 221 -25.21 14.20 -10.53
C SER A 221 -25.26 12.67 -10.62
N SER A 222 -24.20 11.99 -10.15
CA SER A 222 -24.13 10.53 -10.08
C SER A 222 -24.83 10.01 -8.82
N ALA A 223 -25.92 9.28 -9.02
CA ALA A 223 -26.66 8.62 -7.93
C ALA A 223 -25.84 7.51 -7.23
N ASP A 224 -24.83 6.96 -7.90
CA ASP A 224 -23.94 5.92 -7.36
C ASP A 224 -22.88 6.51 -6.41
N TRP A 225 -22.48 7.78 -6.60
CA TRP A 225 -21.39 8.39 -5.82
C TRP A 225 -21.67 8.39 -4.32
N LYS A 226 -22.90 8.72 -3.89
CA LYS A 226 -23.27 8.65 -2.46
C LYS A 226 -23.14 7.23 -1.89
N LEU A 227 -23.42 6.20 -2.69
CA LEU A 227 -23.35 4.80 -2.27
C LEU A 227 -21.89 4.36 -2.12
N ILE A 228 -21.06 4.72 -3.10
CA ILE A 228 -19.62 4.45 -3.08
C ILE A 228 -18.92 5.25 -1.97
N HIS A 229 -19.29 6.51 -1.75
CA HIS A 229 -18.76 7.34 -0.64
C HIS A 229 -19.13 6.75 0.72
N SER A 230 -20.39 6.36 0.92
CA SER A 230 -20.79 5.74 2.18
C SER A 230 -20.11 4.39 2.44
N TYR A 231 -19.77 3.63 1.39
CA TYR A 231 -18.96 2.42 1.52
C TYR A 231 -17.46 2.70 1.77
N LEU A 232 -16.81 3.56 0.96
CA LEU A 232 -15.37 3.80 1.03
C LEU A 232 -14.94 4.73 2.18
N ILE A 233 -15.80 5.66 2.60
CA ILE A 233 -15.46 6.72 3.55
C ILE A 233 -16.34 6.61 4.80
N ASP A 234 -17.66 6.71 4.68
CA ASP A 234 -18.52 6.91 5.87
C ASP A 234 -18.68 5.67 6.77
N SER A 235 -18.54 4.46 6.22
CA SER A 235 -18.79 3.19 6.95
C SER A 235 -17.55 2.39 7.32
N CYS A 236 -16.35 2.94 7.09
CA CYS A 236 -15.11 2.23 7.43
C CYS A 236 -15.02 1.93 8.94
N GLY A 237 -14.68 0.68 9.26
CA GLY A 237 -14.68 0.15 10.64
C GLY A 237 -16.06 -0.16 11.23
N ILE A 238 -17.17 0.22 10.60
CA ILE A 238 -18.52 -0.11 11.08
C ILE A 238 -18.86 -1.56 10.72
N LYS A 239 -19.46 -2.31 11.66
CA LYS A 239 -19.87 -3.72 11.47
C LYS A 239 -20.80 -3.99 10.26
N ALA A 240 -21.57 -2.99 9.83
CA ALA A 240 -22.46 -3.08 8.66
C ALA A 240 -21.72 -3.14 7.32
N ASN A 241 -20.47 -2.68 7.26
CA ASN A 241 -19.55 -2.87 6.15
C ASN A 241 -18.51 -3.92 6.57
N GLN A 242 -18.53 -5.13 5.98
CA GLN A 242 -17.64 -6.23 6.38
C GLN A 242 -16.21 -6.10 5.81
N SER A 243 -15.94 -5.07 4.99
CA SER A 243 -14.63 -4.84 4.41
C SER A 243 -13.65 -4.26 5.43
N ARG A 244 -12.50 -4.91 5.59
CA ARG A 244 -11.45 -4.55 6.56
C ARG A 244 -10.10 -4.27 5.91
N LEU A 245 -9.88 -4.76 4.69
CA LEU A 245 -8.67 -4.50 3.91
C LEU A 245 -8.99 -3.62 2.70
N TYR A 246 -8.27 -2.50 2.57
CA TYR A 246 -8.45 -1.54 1.47
C TYR A 246 -7.11 -1.32 0.76
N PHE A 247 -7.04 -1.76 -0.50
CA PHE A 247 -5.84 -1.71 -1.33
C PHE A 247 -5.98 -0.63 -2.40
N TYR A 248 -5.33 0.51 -2.21
CA TYR A 248 -5.31 1.63 -3.15
C TYR A 248 -4.20 1.40 -4.18
N ILE A 249 -4.56 1.12 -5.43
CA ILE A 249 -3.61 0.77 -6.49
C ILE A 249 -3.50 1.96 -7.46
N PHE A 250 -2.28 2.48 -7.64
CA PHE A 250 -2.03 3.67 -8.47
C PHE A 250 -0.55 3.80 -8.87
N SER A 251 -0.27 4.65 -9.87
CA SER A 251 1.11 5.04 -10.22
C SER A 251 1.54 6.33 -9.50
N ALA A 252 2.75 6.32 -8.93
CA ALA A 252 3.37 7.44 -8.24
C ALA A 252 3.62 8.64 -9.16
N GLY A 253 4.10 8.38 -10.38
CA GLY A 253 4.36 9.42 -11.39
C GLY A 253 3.08 9.99 -12.03
N GLY A 254 1.98 9.23 -12.00
CA GLY A 254 0.71 9.63 -12.61
C GLY A 254 -0.03 10.68 -11.79
N GLY A 255 -0.24 11.87 -12.38
CA GLY A 255 -0.83 13.02 -11.66
C GLY A 255 -2.25 12.78 -11.11
N THR A 256 -3.10 12.02 -11.81
CA THR A 256 -4.43 11.65 -11.30
C THR A 256 -4.31 10.63 -10.17
N GLY A 257 -3.60 9.52 -10.41
CA GLY A 257 -3.57 8.36 -9.51
C GLY A 257 -2.98 8.70 -8.14
N SER A 258 -1.74 9.19 -8.11
CA SER A 258 -1.06 9.58 -6.87
C SER A 258 -1.80 10.68 -6.08
N GLY A 259 -2.31 11.69 -6.79
CA GLY A 259 -3.05 12.81 -6.19
C GLY A 259 -4.38 12.37 -5.57
N MET A 260 -5.18 11.57 -6.29
CA MET A 260 -6.44 11.04 -5.77
C MET A 260 -6.22 10.06 -4.64
N ALA A 261 -5.33 9.08 -4.80
CA ALA A 261 -5.19 7.98 -3.86
C ALA A 261 -4.79 8.49 -2.46
N SER A 262 -3.91 9.49 -2.40
CA SER A 262 -3.48 10.07 -1.13
C SER A 262 -4.60 10.82 -0.40
N GLU A 263 -5.48 11.57 -1.09
CA GLU A 263 -6.60 12.25 -0.43
C GLU A 263 -7.78 11.31 -0.11
N PHE A 264 -8.05 10.31 -0.94
CA PHE A 264 -9.07 9.29 -0.65
C PHE A 264 -8.67 8.42 0.55
N GLY A 265 -7.38 8.07 0.68
CA GLY A 265 -6.85 7.39 1.87
C GLY A 265 -6.94 8.27 3.13
N LEU A 266 -6.54 9.55 3.03
CA LEU A 266 -6.70 10.50 4.13
C LEU A 266 -8.16 10.70 4.54
N ALA A 267 -9.10 10.80 3.61
CA ALA A 267 -10.52 10.94 3.93
C ALA A 267 -11.11 9.68 4.58
N GLN A 268 -10.70 8.48 4.13
CA GLN A 268 -11.06 7.21 4.75
C GLN A 268 -10.54 7.14 6.20
N GLN A 269 -9.27 7.47 6.42
CA GLN A 269 -8.65 7.45 7.75
C GLN A 269 -9.20 8.57 8.66
N TYR A 270 -9.48 9.75 8.12
CA TYR A 270 -10.17 10.83 8.84
C TYR A 270 -11.56 10.39 9.31
N SER A 271 -12.38 9.82 8.43
CA SER A 271 -13.72 9.33 8.78
C SER A 271 -13.67 8.23 9.85
N TYR A 272 -12.74 7.27 9.70
CA TYR A 272 -12.54 6.17 10.65
C TYR A 272 -12.09 6.67 12.02
N MET A 273 -11.09 7.56 12.09
CA MET A 273 -10.61 8.13 13.36
C MET A 273 -11.66 9.01 14.03
N ASN A 274 -12.30 9.91 13.28
CA ASN A 274 -13.34 10.80 13.82
C ASN A 274 -14.47 10.01 14.50
N LYS A 275 -14.90 8.90 13.88
CA LYS A 275 -15.96 8.03 14.42
C LYS A 275 -15.49 7.11 15.54
N THR A 276 -14.19 6.82 15.63
CA THR A 276 -13.59 6.08 16.75
C THR A 276 -13.45 6.95 18.01
N PHE A 277 -13.27 8.27 17.86
CA PHE A 277 -13.10 9.21 18.98
C PHE A 277 -14.37 10.00 19.35
N ASP A 278 -15.45 9.94 18.57
CA ASP A 278 -16.72 10.62 18.91
C ASP A 278 -17.47 9.93 20.07
N THR A 279 -16.97 10.11 21.30
CA THR A 279 -17.51 9.49 22.52
C THR A 279 -18.77 10.20 23.04
N LYS A 280 -19.69 10.60 22.16
CA LYS A 280 -21.03 11.01 22.59
C LYS A 280 -21.67 9.84 23.37
N PRO A 281 -22.18 10.05 24.59
CA PRO A 281 -22.98 9.03 25.25
C PRO A 281 -24.22 8.77 24.39
N ALA A 282 -24.61 7.50 24.26
CA ALA A 282 -25.86 7.17 23.60
C ALA A 282 -27.02 7.69 24.47
N ASP A 283 -27.70 8.75 24.02
CA ASP A 283 -28.91 9.25 24.67
C ASP A 283 -29.93 8.09 24.79
N GLU A 284 -30.43 7.85 26.01
CA GLU A 284 -31.14 6.62 26.40
C GLU A 284 -32.54 6.43 25.75
N ASN A 285 -32.87 7.17 24.69
CA ASN A 285 -34.19 7.20 24.07
C ASN A 285 -34.35 6.33 22.81
N ASP A 286 -33.28 5.86 22.16
CA ASP A 286 -33.41 5.12 20.90
C ASP A 286 -33.67 3.61 21.11
N GLY A 287 -34.77 3.32 21.81
CA GLY A 287 -35.21 1.99 22.28
C GLY A 287 -35.60 0.97 21.19
N LYS A 288 -35.00 1.07 20.00
CA LYS A 288 -35.09 0.11 18.89
C LYS A 288 -33.73 -0.25 18.29
N SER A 289 -32.67 0.51 18.56
CA SER A 289 -31.34 0.25 18.01
C SER A 289 -30.52 -0.66 18.94
N GLY A 290 -30.59 -1.98 18.71
CA GLY A 290 -29.76 -2.98 19.42
C GLY A 290 -28.28 -2.98 19.02
N HIS A 291 -27.81 -1.96 18.31
CA HIS A 291 -26.47 -1.89 17.73
C HIS A 291 -25.51 -1.06 18.57
N SER A 292 -25.01 -1.67 19.64
CA SER A 292 -23.77 -1.22 20.29
C SER A 292 -22.66 -1.10 19.25
N PHE A 293 -22.04 0.08 19.17
CA PHE A 293 -20.97 0.39 18.20
C PHE A 293 -19.70 -0.39 18.54
N VAL A 294 -19.58 -1.59 17.97
CA VAL A 294 -18.31 -2.30 17.86
C VAL A 294 -17.61 -1.81 16.60
N PHE A 295 -16.67 -0.88 16.78
CA PHE A 295 -15.72 -0.54 15.72
C PHE A 295 -14.71 -1.68 15.55
N GLU A 296 -14.53 -2.11 14.31
CA GLU A 296 -13.57 -3.14 13.94
C GLU A 296 -12.36 -2.50 13.23
N PRO A 297 -11.14 -3.01 13.47
CA PRO A 297 -9.91 -2.44 12.92
C PRO A 297 -9.80 -2.65 11.42
N ILE A 298 -9.35 -1.62 10.71
CA ILE A 298 -9.08 -1.66 9.26
C ILE A 298 -7.57 -1.61 8.99
N PHE A 299 -7.16 -2.24 7.90
CA PHE A 299 -5.82 -2.10 7.32
C PHE A 299 -5.93 -1.56 5.90
N THR A 300 -5.12 -0.54 5.61
CA THR A 300 -5.15 0.23 4.37
C THR A 300 -3.74 0.28 3.79
N SER A 301 -3.60 -0.04 2.51
CA SER A 301 -2.30 -0.14 1.84
C SER A 301 -2.31 0.60 0.50
N GLY A 302 -1.35 1.49 0.30
CA GLY A 302 -1.08 2.13 -0.98
C GLY A 302 -0.11 1.30 -1.81
N ILE A 303 -0.60 0.61 -2.84
CA ILE A 303 0.24 -0.10 -3.81
C ILE A 303 0.65 0.89 -4.90
N CYS A 304 1.94 1.21 -4.89
CA CYS A 304 2.50 2.39 -5.50
C CYS A 304 3.52 2.01 -6.58
N VAL A 305 3.13 2.20 -7.85
CA VAL A 305 3.96 1.89 -9.01
C VAL A 305 4.87 3.07 -9.33
N LEU A 306 6.18 2.91 -9.10
CA LEU A 306 7.21 3.93 -9.32
C LEU A 306 7.63 3.98 -10.80
N PRO A 307 7.94 5.19 -11.34
CA PRO A 307 8.45 5.33 -12.71
C PRO A 307 9.87 4.78 -12.88
N ASN A 308 10.27 4.48 -14.11
CA ASN A 308 11.65 4.09 -14.43
C ASN A 308 12.63 5.20 -14.01
N ILE A 309 13.59 4.88 -13.15
CA ILE A 309 14.66 5.78 -12.73
C ILE A 309 15.88 5.63 -13.65
N SER A 310 16.08 4.44 -14.21
CA SER A 310 17.31 4.06 -14.92
C SER A 310 17.39 4.49 -16.40
N ASP A 311 16.31 5.06 -16.97
CA ASP A 311 16.26 5.45 -18.38
C ASP A 311 16.69 6.91 -18.62
N HIS A 312 17.84 7.08 -19.24
CA HIS A 312 18.41 8.38 -19.63
C HIS A 312 17.87 8.93 -20.97
N ARG A 313 16.95 8.25 -21.67
CA ARG A 313 16.55 8.59 -23.05
C ARG A 313 15.33 9.50 -23.19
N SER A 314 14.65 9.87 -22.10
CA SER A 314 13.37 10.59 -22.17
C SER A 314 13.26 11.78 -21.20
N GLU A 315 13.06 12.98 -21.74
CA GLU A 315 12.77 14.21 -20.96
C GLU A 315 11.47 14.09 -20.15
N MET A 316 10.51 13.27 -20.61
CA MET A 316 9.25 12.98 -19.92
C MET A 316 9.46 12.27 -18.57
N SER A 317 10.64 11.69 -18.34
CA SER A 317 10.99 10.99 -17.09
C SER A 317 11.07 11.96 -15.89
N GLU A 318 11.62 13.17 -16.06
CA GLU A 318 11.84 14.11 -14.94
C GLU A 318 10.51 14.49 -14.25
N ALA A 319 9.45 14.76 -15.01
CA ALA A 319 8.15 15.07 -14.45
C ALA A 319 7.59 13.91 -13.60
N LEU A 320 7.74 12.67 -14.07
CA LEU A 320 7.31 11.48 -13.34
C LEU A 320 8.14 11.27 -12.06
N HIS A 321 9.45 11.56 -12.09
CA HIS A 321 10.32 11.50 -10.91
C HIS A 321 9.92 12.53 -9.85
N ILE A 322 9.74 13.79 -10.24
CA ILE A 322 9.28 14.86 -9.34
C ILE A 322 7.91 14.52 -8.74
N ASN A 323 7.01 13.94 -9.52
CA ASN A 323 5.68 13.52 -9.08
C ASN A 323 5.73 12.41 -8.02
N ALA A 324 6.52 11.36 -8.27
CA ALA A 324 6.71 10.28 -7.31
C ALA A 324 7.40 10.81 -6.05
N GLY A 325 8.48 11.58 -6.18
CA GLY A 325 9.18 12.21 -5.07
C GLY A 325 8.29 13.11 -4.20
N ARG A 326 7.36 13.85 -4.81
CA ARG A 326 6.34 14.64 -4.09
C ARG A 326 5.44 13.77 -3.22
N LEU A 327 4.92 12.67 -3.79
CA LEU A 327 4.09 11.72 -3.05
C LEU A 327 4.87 11.09 -1.89
N LEU A 328 6.10 10.62 -2.15
CA LEU A 328 6.93 9.97 -1.14
C LEU A 328 7.30 10.95 -0.01
N CYS A 329 7.62 12.20 -0.35
CA CYS A 329 7.89 13.26 0.64
C CYS A 329 6.64 13.62 1.47
N LYS A 330 5.45 13.68 0.85
CA LYS A 330 4.18 13.87 1.57
C LYS A 330 3.93 12.72 2.54
N TYR A 331 4.01 11.48 2.03
CA TYR A 331 3.75 10.28 2.82
C TYR A 331 4.73 10.14 4.01
N LEU A 332 6.04 10.36 3.81
CA LEU A 332 6.99 10.33 4.92
C LEU A 332 6.80 11.46 5.95
N SER A 333 6.28 12.64 5.54
CA SER A 333 5.89 13.69 6.48
C SER A 333 4.71 13.26 7.34
N GLU A 334 3.69 12.66 6.73
CA GLU A 334 2.47 12.19 7.41
C GLU A 334 2.75 10.96 8.30
N GLU A 335 3.64 10.07 7.87
CA GLU A 335 4.15 8.95 8.66
C GLU A 335 5.03 9.40 9.83
N TRP A 336 5.80 10.49 9.70
CA TRP A 336 6.50 11.10 10.84
C TRP A 336 5.52 11.64 11.87
N ASP A 337 4.53 12.42 11.42
CA ASP A 337 3.50 12.99 12.28
C ASP A 337 2.67 11.91 12.99
N PHE A 338 2.36 10.81 12.32
CA PHE A 338 1.67 9.67 12.92
C PHE A 338 2.55 8.86 13.89
N SER A 339 3.81 8.55 13.51
CA SER A 339 4.60 7.50 14.17
C SER A 339 5.60 7.99 15.21
N TYR A 340 6.12 9.21 15.08
CA TYR A 340 7.29 9.68 15.83
C TYR A 340 7.19 11.13 16.35
N ASN A 341 6.16 11.89 15.97
CA ASN A 341 5.96 13.26 16.47
C ASN A 341 5.27 13.26 17.85
N PHE A 342 6.08 12.98 18.87
CA PHE A 342 5.66 12.95 20.28
C PHE A 342 5.58 14.34 20.93
N ASP A 343 6.19 15.38 20.34
CA ASP A 343 6.28 16.73 20.94
C ASP A 343 4.90 17.38 21.23
N ASN A 344 3.84 16.87 20.59
CA ASN A 344 2.44 17.14 20.95
C ASN A 344 1.86 15.98 21.79
N GLU A 345 2.17 15.88 23.08
CA GLU A 345 1.51 14.89 23.98
C GLU A 345 0.05 15.25 24.33
N ASP A 346 -0.46 16.41 23.89
CA ASP A 346 -1.87 16.79 23.98
C ASP A 346 -2.77 15.73 23.33
N SER A 347 -3.46 14.94 24.16
CA SER A 347 -4.39 13.87 23.74
C SER A 347 -5.80 14.39 23.35
N SER A 348 -5.89 15.64 22.89
CA SER A 348 -7.15 16.24 22.43
C SER A 348 -7.55 15.69 21.05
N GLU A 349 -8.86 15.60 20.79
CA GLU A 349 -9.41 15.14 19.50
C GLU A 349 -8.76 15.87 18.31
N ALA A 350 -8.65 17.21 18.36
CA ALA A 350 -8.02 18.01 17.32
C ALA A 350 -6.53 17.67 17.08
N SER A 351 -5.82 17.22 18.11
CA SER A 351 -4.39 16.84 18.07
C SER A 351 -4.18 15.40 17.55
N VAL A 352 -5.15 14.52 17.75
CA VAL A 352 -5.18 13.17 17.16
C VAL A 352 -5.64 13.23 15.69
N MET A 353 -6.69 13.99 15.40
CA MET A 353 -7.20 14.22 14.04
C MET A 353 -6.22 15.00 13.15
N GLY A 354 -5.27 15.73 13.74
CA GLY A 354 -4.12 16.33 13.05
C GLY A 354 -2.97 15.35 12.74
N ARG A 355 -3.01 14.11 13.24
CA ARG A 355 -2.01 13.05 13.05
C ARG A 355 -2.60 11.84 12.34
N ILE A 356 -3.08 12.06 11.12
CA ILE A 356 -3.51 10.99 10.20
C ILE A 356 -2.53 10.84 9.04
N ARG A 357 -2.47 9.61 8.51
CA ARG A 357 -1.70 9.20 7.33
C ARG A 357 -2.65 8.54 6.32
N PRO A 358 -2.38 8.60 5.00
CA PRO A 358 -3.29 8.07 3.98
C PRO A 358 -3.47 6.56 4.02
N TRP A 359 -2.42 5.83 4.42
CA TRP A 359 -2.37 4.37 4.48
C TRP A 359 -1.57 3.91 5.69
N ASN A 360 -1.80 2.68 6.15
CA ASN A 360 -0.96 2.04 7.17
C ASN A 360 0.42 1.68 6.59
N ALA A 361 0.44 1.22 5.34
CA ALA A 361 1.64 0.85 4.61
C ALA A 361 1.62 1.35 3.16
N MET A 362 2.79 1.53 2.55
CA MET A 362 2.94 1.83 1.13
C MET A 362 3.81 0.77 0.47
N MET A 363 3.21 -0.12 -0.32
CA MET A 363 3.90 -1.16 -1.08
C MET A 363 4.51 -0.56 -2.35
N LEU A 364 5.83 -0.66 -2.50
CA LEU A 364 6.61 -0.03 -3.57
C LEU A 364 6.99 -1.06 -4.64
N ILE A 365 6.70 -0.74 -5.90
CA ILE A 365 7.02 -1.59 -7.05
C ILE A 365 7.59 -0.70 -8.15
N SER A 366 8.85 -0.92 -8.56
CA SER A 366 9.50 -0.14 -9.62
C SER A 366 9.13 -0.66 -11.01
N ASN A 367 8.91 0.22 -11.98
CA ASN A 367 8.76 -0.20 -13.37
C ASN A 367 10.09 -0.66 -14.02
N ASP A 368 11.25 -0.34 -13.44
CA ASP A 368 12.55 -0.86 -13.89
C ASP A 368 12.65 -2.40 -13.77
N ILE A 369 11.74 -3.06 -13.04
CA ILE A 369 11.58 -4.54 -12.98
C ILE A 369 11.55 -5.14 -14.39
N MET A 370 10.84 -4.54 -15.35
CA MET A 370 10.79 -5.08 -16.72
C MET A 370 12.15 -5.02 -17.41
N ARG A 371 12.88 -3.90 -17.24
CA ARG A 371 14.21 -3.72 -17.83
C ARG A 371 15.19 -4.77 -17.30
N TYR A 372 15.18 -5.04 -15.99
CA TYR A 372 16.07 -6.07 -15.43
C TYR A 372 15.68 -7.48 -15.93
N ALA A 373 14.40 -7.74 -16.14
CA ALA A 373 13.96 -8.99 -16.76
C ALA A 373 14.44 -9.13 -18.21
N GLU A 374 14.42 -8.06 -19.02
CA GLU A 374 15.04 -8.05 -20.36
C GLU A 374 16.58 -8.22 -20.30
N GLU A 375 17.27 -7.53 -19.38
CA GLU A 375 18.73 -7.65 -19.19
C GLU A 375 19.18 -9.04 -18.69
N SER A 376 18.26 -9.82 -18.09
CA SER A 376 18.53 -11.15 -17.51
C SER A 376 18.28 -12.33 -18.45
N ASP A 377 17.57 -12.12 -19.56
CA ASP A 377 17.24 -13.19 -20.50
C ASP A 377 18.23 -13.28 -21.67
N ASP A 378 18.44 -14.49 -22.19
CA ASP A 378 19.43 -14.85 -23.23
C ASP A 378 19.09 -14.32 -24.65
N GLY A 379 18.40 -13.18 -24.73
CA GLY A 379 18.00 -12.54 -25.98
C GLY A 379 16.69 -13.03 -26.58
N THR A 380 15.98 -13.96 -25.95
CA THR A 380 14.58 -14.32 -26.32
C THR A 380 13.64 -13.13 -26.10
N ILE A 381 13.88 -12.35 -25.05
CA ILE A 381 13.21 -11.10 -24.73
C ILE A 381 14.07 -9.93 -25.26
N GLN A 382 14.00 -9.68 -26.58
CA GLN A 382 14.56 -8.48 -27.19
C GLN A 382 13.49 -7.76 -28.03
N ASN A 383 13.29 -6.47 -27.74
CA ASN A 383 12.28 -5.60 -28.34
C ASN A 383 10.83 -5.96 -27.94
N ILE A 384 10.53 -6.06 -26.63
CA ILE A 384 9.13 -6.00 -26.18
C ILE A 384 8.57 -4.60 -26.50
N ASP A 385 7.36 -4.53 -27.02
CA ASP A 385 6.61 -3.28 -27.18
C ASP A 385 6.21 -2.70 -25.81
N VAL A 386 6.25 -1.37 -25.64
CA VAL A 386 5.99 -0.70 -24.35
C VAL A 386 4.65 -1.13 -23.73
N ASN A 387 3.62 -1.39 -24.55
CA ASN A 387 2.32 -1.89 -24.08
C ASN A 387 2.40 -3.30 -23.47
N ALA A 388 3.28 -4.16 -24.00
CA ALA A 388 3.52 -5.51 -23.47
C ALA A 388 4.43 -5.47 -22.23
N MET A 389 5.39 -4.54 -22.15
CA MET A 389 6.12 -4.28 -20.90
C MET A 389 5.16 -3.83 -19.78
N GLU A 390 4.22 -2.92 -20.07
CA GLU A 390 3.18 -2.51 -19.11
C GLU A 390 2.31 -3.72 -18.69
N LYS A 391 1.91 -4.59 -19.64
CA LYS A 391 1.11 -5.79 -19.30
C LYS A 391 1.87 -6.76 -18.40
N HIS A 392 3.16 -7.00 -18.65
CA HIS A 392 3.98 -7.88 -17.81
C HIS A 392 4.27 -7.28 -16.41
N ALA A 393 4.48 -5.97 -16.32
CA ALA A 393 4.58 -5.27 -15.03
C ALA A 393 3.27 -5.38 -14.23
N ASN A 394 2.12 -5.10 -14.87
CA ASN A 394 0.79 -5.23 -14.27
C ASN A 394 0.52 -6.68 -13.84
N GLN A 395 0.96 -7.69 -14.59
CA GLN A 395 0.87 -9.10 -14.21
C GLN A 395 1.69 -9.42 -12.95
N TYR A 396 2.95 -8.98 -12.86
CA TYR A 396 3.77 -9.14 -11.65
C TYR A 396 3.11 -8.49 -10.43
N ILE A 397 2.69 -7.23 -10.56
CA ILE A 397 1.99 -6.49 -9.50
C ILE A 397 0.72 -7.26 -9.06
N SER A 398 -0.06 -7.73 -10.04
CA SER A 398 -1.31 -8.44 -9.77
C SER A 398 -1.11 -9.77 -9.06
N GLN A 399 -0.01 -10.49 -9.37
CA GLN A 399 0.36 -11.71 -8.67
C GLN A 399 0.76 -11.45 -7.20
N GLN A 400 1.50 -10.37 -6.92
CA GLN A 400 1.83 -10.02 -5.53
C GLN A 400 0.58 -9.67 -4.72
N ILE A 401 -0.36 -8.92 -5.31
CA ILE A 401 -1.64 -8.62 -4.69
C ILE A 401 -2.42 -9.92 -4.47
N PHE A 402 -2.54 -10.79 -5.47
CA PHE A 402 -3.21 -12.09 -5.36
C PHE A 402 -2.64 -12.92 -4.18
N ASN A 403 -1.32 -13.03 -4.03
CA ASN A 403 -0.70 -13.78 -2.94
C ASN A 403 -1.08 -13.20 -1.56
N ILE A 404 -1.15 -11.87 -1.42
CA ILE A 404 -1.60 -11.18 -0.19
C ILE A 404 -3.10 -11.41 0.07
N LEU A 405 -3.93 -11.51 -0.99
CA LEU A 405 -5.36 -11.81 -0.90
C LEU A 405 -5.63 -13.27 -0.51
N THR A 406 -4.87 -14.24 -1.03
CA THR A 406 -5.09 -15.66 -0.70
C THR A 406 -4.65 -15.99 0.72
N ALA A 407 -3.66 -15.28 1.27
CA ALA A 407 -3.27 -15.33 2.68
C ALA A 407 -4.34 -14.82 3.68
N GLN A 408 -5.49 -14.34 3.18
CA GLN A 408 -6.68 -14.00 3.98
C GLN A 408 -7.61 -15.19 4.24
N ALA A 409 -7.39 -16.34 3.60
CA ALA A 409 -8.24 -17.52 3.75
C ALA A 409 -8.33 -17.96 5.22
N VAL A 410 -9.53 -18.27 5.70
CA VAL A 410 -9.75 -18.48 7.13
C VAL A 410 -9.19 -19.84 7.54
N THR A 411 -8.21 -19.84 8.45
CA THR A 411 -7.57 -21.09 8.94
C THR A 411 -8.52 -22.13 9.58
N THR A 412 -9.81 -21.82 9.76
CA THR A 412 -10.86 -22.80 10.13
C THR A 412 -11.29 -23.70 8.98
N ASP A 413 -11.05 -23.29 7.74
CA ASP A 413 -11.36 -24.04 6.52
C ASP A 413 -10.26 -25.08 6.21
N TYR A 414 -9.10 -24.95 6.87
CA TYR A 414 -8.08 -25.99 6.98
C TYR A 414 -8.33 -26.82 8.25
N ASP A 415 -8.40 -28.15 8.10
CA ASP A 415 -8.44 -29.08 9.23
C ASP A 415 -7.20 -28.88 10.12
N GLN A 416 -7.36 -28.74 11.44
CA GLN A 416 -6.23 -28.66 12.38
C GLN A 416 -5.32 -29.89 12.31
N ASN A 417 -5.87 -31.04 11.89
CA ASN A 417 -5.07 -32.23 11.62
C ASN A 417 -4.25 -32.11 10.32
N TYR A 418 -4.60 -31.24 9.38
CA TYR A 418 -3.84 -31.02 8.14
C TYR A 418 -2.47 -30.38 8.44
N PHE A 419 -2.43 -29.25 9.16
CA PHE A 419 -1.17 -28.61 9.60
C PHE A 419 -0.29 -29.59 10.41
N ARG A 420 -0.89 -30.29 11.39
CA ARG A 420 -0.19 -31.34 12.16
C ARG A 420 0.33 -32.48 11.28
N ARG A 421 -0.39 -32.88 10.22
CA ARG A 421 0.05 -33.88 9.22
C ARG A 421 1.05 -33.33 8.20
N ALA A 422 1.28 -32.02 8.15
CA ALA A 422 2.38 -31.38 7.40
C ALA A 422 3.64 -31.21 8.27
N GLY A 423 3.55 -31.42 9.59
CA GLY A 423 4.68 -31.23 10.51
C GLY A 423 4.92 -29.77 10.89
N ILE A 424 3.91 -28.91 10.73
CA ILE A 424 3.95 -27.48 11.04
C ILE A 424 3.02 -27.23 12.23
N ASP A 425 3.51 -26.56 13.27
CA ASP A 425 2.64 -26.15 14.38
C ASP A 425 1.79 -24.96 13.95
N ILE A 426 0.53 -24.96 14.36
CA ILE A 426 -0.42 -23.87 14.11
C ILE A 426 0.07 -22.57 14.81
N GLY A 427 0.88 -22.69 15.88
CA GLY A 427 1.56 -21.56 16.50
C GLY A 427 2.70 -20.92 15.69
N GLU A 428 3.19 -21.56 14.61
CA GLU A 428 4.23 -21.00 13.74
C GLU A 428 3.67 -20.18 12.55
N THR A 429 2.38 -20.29 12.26
CA THR A 429 1.71 -19.53 11.17
C THR A 429 0.67 -18.58 11.73
N ILE A 430 0.66 -17.35 11.24
CA ILE A 430 -0.39 -16.36 11.54
C ILE A 430 -1.49 -16.36 10.48
N ARG A 431 -2.60 -15.70 10.79
CA ARG A 431 -3.54 -15.19 9.80
C ARG A 431 -3.02 -13.82 9.33
N LEU A 432 -3.25 -13.42 8.10
CA LEU A 432 -2.95 -12.03 7.68
C LEU A 432 -4.14 -11.09 7.85
N ASP A 433 -4.89 -11.21 8.96
CA ASP A 433 -6.06 -10.36 9.17
C ASP A 433 -5.68 -8.87 9.37
N ALA A 434 -6.67 -7.98 9.41
CA ALA A 434 -6.42 -6.54 9.49
C ALA A 434 -5.60 -6.12 10.73
N ASN A 435 -5.71 -6.82 11.87
CA ASN A 435 -4.86 -6.56 13.04
C ASN A 435 -3.44 -7.06 12.79
N ASP A 436 -3.29 -8.29 12.30
CA ASP A 436 -1.98 -8.89 12.09
C ASP A 436 -1.19 -8.15 11.00
N LEU A 437 -1.85 -7.61 9.96
CA LEU A 437 -1.24 -6.69 9.00
C LEU A 437 -0.93 -5.33 9.61
N PHE A 438 -1.85 -4.68 10.33
CA PHE A 438 -1.62 -3.38 11.00
C PHE A 438 -0.42 -3.44 11.96
N MET A 439 -0.28 -4.53 12.71
CA MET A 439 0.80 -4.76 13.68
C MET A 439 2.10 -5.27 13.04
N SER A 440 2.13 -5.54 11.74
CA SER A 440 3.31 -6.08 11.04
C SER A 440 3.84 -5.19 9.91
N LEU A 441 2.97 -4.43 9.24
CA LEU A 441 3.31 -3.58 8.11
C LEU A 441 2.97 -2.13 8.43
N ALA A 442 3.99 -1.28 8.53
CA ALA A 442 3.85 0.15 8.77
C ALA A 442 4.87 0.93 7.94
N GLY A 443 4.46 2.02 7.30
CA GLY A 443 5.34 2.80 6.43
C GLY A 443 5.62 2.13 5.07
N PRO A 444 6.72 2.51 4.40
CA PRO A 444 7.15 1.90 3.14
C PRO A 444 7.41 0.39 3.25
N VAL A 445 7.00 -0.37 2.24
CA VAL A 445 7.12 -1.83 2.16
C VAL A 445 7.63 -2.23 0.76
N ALA A 446 8.58 -3.16 0.69
CA ALA A 446 9.02 -3.80 -0.55
C ALA A 446 8.58 -5.26 -0.57
N ILE A 447 8.53 -5.84 -1.77
CA ILE A 447 8.05 -7.20 -2.02
C ILE A 447 9.19 -7.99 -2.69
N THR A 448 9.33 -9.25 -2.32
CA THR A 448 10.25 -10.24 -2.91
C THR A 448 9.43 -11.45 -3.29
N TYR A 449 9.68 -12.05 -4.46
CA TYR A 449 8.84 -13.15 -4.96
C TYR A 449 9.58 -14.17 -5.82
N ALA A 450 9.32 -15.45 -5.57
CA ALA A 450 9.68 -16.53 -6.49
C ALA A 450 8.66 -17.68 -6.42
N GLU A 451 8.64 -18.49 -7.47
CA GLU A 451 7.77 -19.65 -7.61
C GLU A 451 8.59 -20.89 -8.05
N SER A 452 8.09 -22.08 -7.72
CA SER A 452 8.67 -23.35 -8.14
C SER A 452 7.57 -24.34 -8.50
N VAL A 453 7.69 -24.94 -9.69
CA VAL A 453 6.84 -26.06 -10.09
C VAL A 453 7.07 -27.21 -9.12
N VAL A 454 6.00 -27.70 -8.51
CA VAL A 454 6.06 -28.83 -7.59
C VAL A 454 6.07 -30.13 -8.39
N PRO A 455 6.97 -31.09 -8.10
CA PRO A 455 6.92 -32.41 -8.72
C PRO A 455 5.62 -33.12 -8.33
N GLU A 456 4.81 -33.53 -9.31
CA GLU A 456 3.70 -34.44 -9.08
C GLU A 456 4.22 -35.71 -8.38
N ARG A 457 3.50 -36.18 -7.34
CA ARG A 457 3.79 -37.51 -6.81
C ARG A 457 3.53 -38.53 -7.92
N PRO A 458 4.48 -39.40 -8.27
CA PRO A 458 4.20 -40.47 -9.21
C PRO A 458 3.03 -41.30 -8.67
N ALA A 459 2.05 -41.58 -9.52
CA ALA A 459 0.95 -42.49 -9.19
C ALA A 459 1.53 -43.82 -8.67
N PRO A 460 0.87 -44.50 -7.71
CA PRO A 460 1.41 -45.70 -7.07
C PRO A 460 1.54 -46.84 -8.09
N ALA A 461 2.72 -46.93 -8.71
CA ALA A 461 3.00 -47.87 -9.78
C ALA A 461 2.89 -49.32 -9.26
N SER A 462 2.09 -50.13 -9.94
CA SER A 462 1.87 -51.54 -9.60
C SER A 462 3.11 -52.43 -9.78
N ASP A 463 4.11 -51.94 -10.51
CA ASP A 463 5.22 -52.75 -11.00
C ASP A 463 6.45 -52.67 -10.08
N LYS A 464 6.58 -53.71 -9.25
CA LYS A 464 7.84 -54.08 -8.62
C LYS A 464 8.86 -54.47 -9.70
N PHE A 465 9.69 -53.54 -10.18
CA PHE A 465 11.13 -53.72 -10.47
C PHE A 465 11.72 -52.51 -11.23
N LYS A 466 12.44 -51.64 -10.51
CA LYS A 466 13.58 -50.85 -11.03
C LYS A 466 14.30 -50.14 -9.88
N VAL A 467 15.29 -50.81 -9.30
CA VAL A 467 16.24 -50.21 -8.35
C VAL A 467 17.41 -49.68 -9.15
N PHE A 468 17.36 -48.41 -9.54
CA PHE A 468 18.53 -47.56 -9.81
C PHE A 468 18.09 -46.10 -9.74
N GLU A 469 18.86 -45.28 -9.04
CA GLU A 469 18.42 -43.98 -8.56
C GLU A 469 18.50 -42.89 -9.65
N LYS A 470 17.36 -42.30 -9.97
CA LYS A 470 17.25 -40.85 -10.01
C LYS A 470 16.39 -40.45 -8.83
N GLU A 471 16.91 -39.58 -7.95
CA GLU A 471 16.05 -38.92 -6.97
C GLU A 471 14.96 -38.15 -7.73
N SER A 472 13.72 -38.22 -7.26
CA SER A 472 12.67 -37.30 -7.70
C SER A 472 13.16 -35.87 -7.46
N PRO A 473 13.07 -34.96 -8.45
CA PRO A 473 13.66 -33.62 -8.34
C PRO A 473 13.17 -32.96 -7.06
N ARG A 474 14.09 -32.77 -6.11
CA ARG A 474 13.76 -32.27 -4.79
C ARG A 474 13.60 -30.76 -4.88
N LEU A 475 12.62 -30.22 -4.15
CA LEU A 475 12.48 -28.79 -3.98
C LEU A 475 13.77 -28.20 -3.40
N ASP A 476 14.36 -27.23 -4.09
CA ASP A 476 15.47 -26.44 -3.60
C ASP A 476 14.94 -25.14 -3.00
N ILE A 477 15.06 -25.02 -1.67
CA ILE A 477 14.67 -23.82 -0.92
C ILE A 477 15.72 -22.71 -1.02
N ASP A 478 16.98 -23.08 -1.25
CA ASP A 478 18.07 -22.11 -1.31
C ASP A 478 18.00 -21.35 -2.64
N ASP A 479 17.76 -22.07 -3.74
CA ASP A 479 17.42 -21.51 -5.05
C ASP A 479 16.12 -20.68 -5.00
N LEU A 480 15.03 -21.21 -4.43
CA LEU A 480 13.76 -20.47 -4.33
C LEU A 480 13.90 -19.18 -3.52
N PHE A 481 14.65 -19.22 -2.41
CA PHE A 481 14.91 -18.02 -1.63
C PHE A 481 15.79 -17.03 -2.39
N PHE A 482 16.87 -17.51 -3.03
CA PHE A 482 17.76 -16.69 -3.85
C PHE A 482 17.02 -15.96 -4.97
N ARG A 483 16.24 -16.68 -5.79
CA ARG A 483 15.43 -16.08 -6.87
C ARG A 483 14.41 -15.07 -6.36
N SER A 484 13.94 -15.20 -5.11
CA SER A 484 12.99 -14.23 -4.54
C SER A 484 13.64 -12.87 -4.22
N ILE A 485 14.95 -12.84 -3.92
CA ILE A 485 15.70 -11.63 -3.59
C ILE A 485 16.58 -11.12 -4.75
N ASP A 486 16.77 -11.91 -5.80
CA ASP A 486 17.55 -11.55 -6.98
C ASP A 486 16.99 -10.31 -7.72
N LEU A 487 17.76 -9.77 -8.66
CA LEU A 487 17.24 -8.81 -9.63
C LEU A 487 16.04 -9.42 -10.38
N PRO A 488 15.05 -8.60 -10.77
CA PRO A 488 13.90 -9.09 -11.49
C PRO A 488 14.24 -9.85 -12.77
N HIS A 489 13.68 -11.04 -12.92
CA HIS A 489 13.94 -11.95 -14.03
C HIS A 489 12.70 -12.78 -14.40
N PHE A 490 12.71 -13.37 -15.60
CA PHE A 490 11.59 -14.17 -16.11
C PHE A 490 11.84 -15.68 -15.91
N ASN A 491 11.03 -16.32 -15.07
CA ASN A 491 11.12 -17.76 -14.84
C ASN A 491 10.53 -18.54 -16.03
N LYS A 492 11.43 -19.12 -16.83
CA LYS A 492 11.08 -19.87 -18.05
C LYS A 492 10.20 -21.10 -17.80
N GLN A 493 10.11 -21.62 -16.57
CA GLN A 493 9.27 -22.76 -16.21
C GLN A 493 7.83 -22.35 -15.85
N THR A 494 7.66 -21.36 -14.98
CA THR A 494 6.35 -20.91 -14.48
C THR A 494 5.73 -19.81 -15.35
N GLN A 495 6.52 -19.17 -16.21
CA GLN A 495 6.18 -17.94 -16.94
C GLN A 495 5.85 -16.76 -16.01
N ALA A 496 6.31 -16.82 -14.75
CA ALA A 496 6.20 -15.74 -13.78
C ALA A 496 7.43 -14.82 -13.84
N ILE A 497 7.27 -13.57 -13.40
CA ILE A 497 8.37 -12.67 -13.10
C ILE A 497 8.70 -12.80 -11.62
N GLU A 498 9.97 -12.94 -11.30
CA GLU A 498 10.50 -13.19 -9.96
C GLU A 498 11.48 -12.08 -9.55
N GLY A 499 12.00 -12.14 -8.32
CA GLY A 499 12.93 -11.16 -7.76
C GLY A 499 12.26 -10.05 -6.96
N ILE A 500 13.08 -9.01 -6.65
CA ILE A 500 12.74 -7.93 -5.72
C ILE A 500 12.05 -6.72 -6.39
N SER A 501 11.01 -6.18 -5.77
CA SER A 501 10.16 -5.12 -6.33
C SER A 501 10.80 -3.72 -6.33
N LEU A 502 11.91 -3.54 -5.62
CA LEU A 502 12.65 -2.29 -5.47
C LEU A 502 14.11 -2.65 -5.16
N LEU A 503 15.08 -2.09 -5.89
CA LEU A 503 16.48 -2.49 -5.69
C LEU A 503 17.05 -1.92 -4.38
N PRO A 504 17.79 -2.72 -3.58
CA PRO A 504 18.45 -2.22 -2.37
C PRO A 504 19.49 -1.13 -2.64
N ILE A 505 20.24 -1.27 -3.74
CA ILE A 505 21.31 -0.40 -4.24
C ILE A 505 21.40 -0.53 -5.76
N GLU A 506 22.20 0.33 -6.43
CA GLU A 506 22.55 0.25 -7.86
C GLU A 506 22.71 -1.21 -8.35
N SER A 507 21.98 -1.57 -9.42
CA SER A 507 21.86 -2.93 -9.96
C SER A 507 23.19 -3.68 -10.14
N ARG A 508 24.24 -3.00 -10.61
CA ARG A 508 25.59 -3.56 -10.77
C ARG A 508 26.21 -4.00 -9.45
N ARG A 509 26.08 -3.17 -8.42
CA ARG A 509 26.60 -3.44 -7.07
C ARG A 509 25.78 -4.53 -6.39
N TYR A 510 24.46 -4.53 -6.61
CA TYR A 510 23.57 -5.56 -6.07
C TYR A 510 23.85 -6.94 -6.68
N ARG A 511 24.00 -7.02 -8.01
CA ARG A 511 24.33 -8.26 -8.73
C ARG A 511 25.65 -8.86 -8.23
N ALA A 512 26.71 -8.06 -8.05
CA ALA A 512 27.98 -8.54 -7.50
C ALA A 512 27.86 -9.08 -6.05
N ALA A 513 26.99 -8.50 -5.22
CA ALA A 513 26.74 -8.99 -3.87
C ALA A 513 25.93 -10.31 -3.86
N LEU A 514 25.02 -10.49 -4.84
CA LEU A 514 24.27 -11.73 -5.06
C LEU A 514 25.16 -12.86 -5.62
N GLU A 515 26.06 -12.55 -6.54
CA GLU A 515 27.10 -13.48 -7.02
C GLU A 515 27.96 -13.98 -5.85
N GLN A 516 28.38 -13.08 -4.94
CA GLN A 516 29.10 -13.46 -3.72
C GLN A 516 28.25 -14.30 -2.77
N TYR A 517 26.96 -13.98 -2.60
CA TYR A 517 26.02 -14.74 -1.76
C TYR A 517 25.80 -16.16 -2.28
N GLN A 518 25.65 -16.35 -3.60
CA GLN A 518 25.54 -17.69 -4.20
C GLN A 518 26.87 -18.46 -4.09
N ALA A 519 28.00 -17.83 -4.43
CA ALA A 519 29.32 -18.46 -4.41
C ALA A 519 29.82 -18.84 -3.01
N SER A 520 29.32 -18.20 -1.94
CA SER A 520 29.63 -18.54 -0.55
C SER A 520 28.79 -19.69 0.02
N GLY A 521 27.82 -20.22 -0.74
CA GLY A 521 26.87 -21.22 -0.24
C GLY A 521 25.72 -20.61 0.55
N TYR A 522 25.25 -19.44 0.12
CA TYR A 522 24.16 -18.67 0.72
C TYR A 522 24.48 -18.05 2.10
N ASP A 523 25.72 -17.57 2.29
CA ASP A 523 26.09 -16.74 3.45
C ASP A 523 25.74 -15.27 3.21
N ALA A 524 24.72 -14.77 3.93
CA ALA A 524 24.22 -13.41 3.81
C ALA A 524 25.19 -12.32 4.31
N ALA A 525 26.43 -12.65 4.69
CA ALA A 525 27.50 -11.70 5.06
C ALA A 525 27.57 -10.45 4.15
N ALA A 526 27.45 -10.62 2.83
CA ALA A 526 27.51 -9.51 1.86
C ALA A 526 26.20 -8.71 1.69
N LEU A 527 25.05 -9.27 2.10
CA LEU A 527 23.72 -8.70 1.87
C LEU A 527 23.10 -8.09 3.13
N HIS A 528 23.19 -8.75 4.29
CA HIS A 528 22.55 -8.32 5.53
C HIS A 528 23.05 -6.96 6.05
N ASP A 529 24.22 -6.53 5.60
CA ASP A 529 24.86 -5.27 5.99
C ASP A 529 24.32 -4.06 5.19
N LEU A 530 23.61 -4.30 4.07
CA LEU A 530 22.91 -3.27 3.29
C LEU A 530 21.72 -2.72 4.10
N HIS A 531 21.58 -1.39 4.17
CA HIS A 531 20.54 -0.72 4.97
C HIS A 531 19.11 -1.23 4.70
N PHE A 532 18.81 -1.58 3.45
CA PHE A 532 17.54 -2.17 3.04
C PHE A 532 17.16 -3.45 3.83
N PHE A 533 18.13 -4.33 4.11
CA PHE A 533 17.92 -5.55 4.91
C PHE A 533 18.24 -5.32 6.39
N LYS A 534 19.29 -4.55 6.68
CA LYS A 534 19.82 -4.29 8.03
C LYS A 534 18.87 -3.51 8.93
N ASN A 535 18.11 -2.57 8.39
CA ASN A 535 17.29 -1.61 9.13
C ASN A 535 15.79 -1.95 9.13
N CYS A 536 15.35 -3.11 8.60
CA CYS A 536 13.93 -3.41 8.48
C CYS A 536 13.30 -3.78 9.85
N SER A 537 12.18 -3.13 10.19
CA SER A 537 11.54 -3.33 11.51
C SER A 537 10.79 -4.65 11.61
N SER A 538 10.25 -5.11 10.49
CA SER A 538 9.36 -6.27 10.41
C SER A 538 9.38 -6.90 9.03
N VAL A 539 9.17 -8.22 9.00
CA VAL A 539 9.16 -9.06 7.79
C VAL A 539 7.97 -10.03 7.87
N VAL A 540 7.22 -10.14 6.78
CA VAL A 540 6.09 -11.09 6.66
C VAL A 540 6.30 -11.97 5.44
N SER A 541 6.51 -13.26 5.64
CA SER A 541 6.71 -14.25 4.59
C SER A 541 5.45 -15.09 4.37
N ILE A 542 4.89 -15.00 3.17
CA ILE A 542 3.75 -15.78 2.69
C ILE A 542 4.32 -16.96 1.89
N VAL A 543 3.90 -18.17 2.24
CA VAL A 543 4.26 -19.40 1.51
C VAL A 543 2.97 -20.05 1.01
N SER A 544 2.78 -20.09 -0.30
CA SER A 544 1.62 -20.71 -0.94
C SER A 544 1.97 -22.11 -1.43
N LEU A 545 1.14 -23.10 -1.10
CA LEU A 545 1.32 -24.52 -1.42
C LEU A 545 0.19 -25.05 -2.31
N PRO A 546 0.48 -25.99 -3.24
CA PRO A 546 -0.54 -26.78 -3.90
C PRO A 546 -1.30 -27.68 -2.93
N LYS A 547 -2.58 -27.93 -3.24
CA LYS A 547 -3.58 -28.66 -2.44
C LYS A 547 -3.11 -30.00 -1.85
N ASP A 548 -2.34 -30.78 -2.60
CA ASP A 548 -1.84 -32.11 -2.20
C ASP A 548 -0.34 -32.15 -1.87
N TYR A 549 0.36 -31.01 -1.98
CA TYR A 549 1.77 -30.90 -1.65
C TYR A 549 1.99 -30.76 -0.14
N LYS A 550 3.18 -31.15 0.31
CA LYS A 550 3.64 -30.97 1.68
C LYS A 550 5.08 -30.47 1.67
N LEU A 551 5.26 -29.21 2.04
CA LEU A 551 6.57 -28.67 2.43
C LEU A 551 7.10 -29.48 3.62
N SER A 552 8.38 -29.87 3.64
CA SER A 552 8.93 -30.59 4.79
C SER A 552 9.37 -29.62 5.89
N TYR A 553 9.44 -30.13 7.12
CA TYR A 553 9.94 -29.38 8.27
C TYR A 553 11.40 -28.90 8.09
N MET A 554 12.22 -29.65 7.34
CA MET A 554 13.59 -29.23 7.00
C MET A 554 13.57 -28.03 6.06
N ASP A 555 12.71 -28.06 5.04
CA ASP A 555 12.59 -27.03 4.00
C ASP A 555 12.10 -25.71 4.64
N LEU A 556 11.07 -25.78 5.49
CA LEU A 556 10.56 -24.64 6.24
C LEU A 556 11.61 -24.06 7.20
N ASN A 557 12.38 -24.90 7.89
CA ASN A 557 13.44 -24.42 8.77
C ASN A 557 14.62 -23.82 8.00
N ARG A 558 14.95 -24.31 6.79
CA ARG A 558 15.97 -23.72 5.91
C ARG A 558 15.56 -22.32 5.46
N LEU A 559 14.29 -22.14 5.07
CA LEU A 559 13.71 -20.82 4.77
C LEU A 559 13.77 -19.88 5.99
N LYS A 560 13.40 -20.35 7.19
CA LYS A 560 13.56 -19.59 8.44
C LYS A 560 15.02 -19.22 8.71
N THR A 561 15.99 -20.07 8.36
CA THR A 561 17.43 -19.77 8.52
C THR A 561 17.87 -18.64 7.60
N HIS A 562 17.51 -18.70 6.31
CA HIS A 562 17.82 -17.63 5.35
C HIS A 562 17.24 -16.28 5.76
N LEU A 563 15.96 -16.24 6.12
CA LEU A 563 15.29 -15.04 6.62
C LEU A 563 15.92 -14.52 7.92
N ASN A 564 16.44 -15.40 8.79
CA ASN A 564 17.15 -14.96 9.99
C ASN A 564 18.56 -14.43 9.71
N SER A 565 19.24 -14.94 8.68
CA SER A 565 20.57 -14.50 8.25
C SER A 565 20.52 -13.16 7.51
N LEU A 566 19.58 -13.00 6.57
CA LEU A 566 19.41 -11.77 5.80
C LEU A 566 18.85 -10.60 6.62
N PHE A 567 17.96 -10.88 7.59
CA PHE A 567 17.29 -9.87 8.42
C PHE A 567 17.71 -9.99 9.90
N PRO A 568 18.95 -9.66 10.29
CA PRO A 568 19.49 -9.97 11.62
C PRO A 568 18.87 -9.14 12.74
N ASN A 569 18.55 -7.86 12.47
CA ASN A 569 18.08 -6.91 13.49
C ASN A 569 16.55 -6.91 13.67
N THR A 570 15.81 -7.74 12.96
CA THR A 570 14.34 -7.67 12.90
C THR A 570 13.69 -8.52 14.00
N THR A 571 12.95 -7.88 14.90
CA THR A 571 12.21 -8.54 16.00
C THR A 571 10.97 -9.28 15.52
N LEU A 572 10.23 -8.70 14.58
CA LEU A 572 8.94 -9.22 14.15
C LEU A 572 9.06 -9.89 12.77
N LYS A 573 9.31 -11.20 12.80
CA LYS A 573 9.32 -12.08 11.62
C LYS A 573 8.08 -12.98 11.70
N ARG A 574 7.18 -12.87 10.73
CA ARG A 574 5.92 -13.61 10.71
C ARG A 574 5.79 -14.47 9.45
N TYR A 575 5.10 -15.59 9.58
CA TYR A 575 4.89 -16.56 8.51
C TYR A 575 3.40 -16.79 8.29
N ALA A 576 2.96 -16.86 7.04
CA ALA A 576 1.59 -17.19 6.67
C ALA A 576 1.59 -18.32 5.64
N LEU A 577 1.07 -19.49 6.01
CA LEU A 577 0.98 -20.65 5.12
C LEU A 577 -0.39 -20.70 4.45
N VAL A 578 -0.40 -20.68 3.12
CA VAL A 578 -1.59 -20.76 2.28
C VAL A 578 -1.56 -22.09 1.53
N ILE A 579 -2.70 -22.78 1.40
CA ILE A 579 -2.75 -24.15 0.85
C ILE A 579 -3.92 -24.27 -0.13
N GLY A 580 -3.65 -24.79 -1.32
CA GLY A 580 -4.61 -24.90 -2.42
C GLY A 580 -4.86 -23.60 -3.19
N ALA A 581 -4.01 -22.59 -3.03
CA ALA A 581 -4.19 -21.26 -3.65
C ALA A 581 -3.39 -21.05 -4.96
N SER A 582 -2.32 -21.82 -5.18
CA SER A 582 -1.59 -21.91 -6.46
C SER A 582 -1.42 -23.37 -6.88
N ALA A 583 -1.18 -23.59 -8.18
CA ALA A 583 -0.74 -24.88 -8.72
C ALA A 583 0.75 -25.17 -8.43
N ASN A 584 1.52 -24.12 -8.14
CA ASN A 584 2.95 -24.16 -7.81
C ASN A 584 3.18 -23.85 -6.31
N LEU A 585 4.40 -24.10 -5.83
CA LEU A 585 4.87 -23.52 -4.57
C LEU A 585 5.32 -22.08 -4.84
N SER A 586 4.83 -21.10 -4.08
CA SER A 586 5.35 -19.73 -4.16
C SER A 586 5.73 -19.14 -2.81
N LEU A 587 6.71 -18.24 -2.85
CA LEU A 587 7.23 -17.48 -1.71
C LEU A 587 7.09 -16.00 -2.04
N THR A 588 6.27 -15.26 -1.27
CA THR A 588 6.25 -13.79 -1.26
C THR A 588 6.75 -13.32 0.10
N THR A 589 7.75 -12.45 0.18
CA THR A 589 8.16 -11.83 1.45
C THR A 589 8.06 -10.30 1.39
N LEU A 590 7.40 -9.74 2.40
CA LEU A 590 7.13 -8.30 2.58
C LEU A 590 8.13 -7.73 3.59
N ILE A 591 8.82 -6.65 3.22
CA ILE A 591 9.93 -6.05 3.99
C ILE A 591 9.57 -4.61 4.36
N ALA A 592 9.47 -4.27 5.65
CA ALA A 592 8.89 -3.00 6.10
C ALA A 592 9.90 -1.94 6.60
N LYS A 593 9.49 -0.68 6.47
CA LYS A 593 10.17 0.60 6.77
C LYS A 593 11.45 0.86 5.97
N SER A 594 12.41 -0.06 6.00
CA SER A 594 13.72 0.06 5.33
C SER A 594 13.74 0.31 3.81
N PRO A 595 12.70 0.01 3.00
CA PRO A 595 12.71 0.32 1.57
C PRO A 595 12.91 1.80 1.24
N CYS A 596 12.63 2.72 2.18
CA CYS A 596 12.92 4.14 2.02
C CYS A 596 14.41 4.50 1.98
N LEU A 597 15.29 3.56 2.33
CA LEU A 597 16.74 3.70 2.30
C LEU A 597 17.37 3.11 1.02
N SER A 598 16.55 2.74 0.02
CA SER A 598 17.02 2.34 -1.31
C SER A 598 17.51 3.55 -2.13
N ASP A 599 18.50 3.33 -2.98
CA ASP A 599 19.01 4.34 -3.93
C ASP A 599 17.85 4.91 -4.78
N ASP A 600 16.94 4.05 -5.24
CA ASP A 600 15.74 4.40 -6.02
C ASP A 600 14.83 5.41 -5.27
N PHE A 601 14.44 5.08 -4.04
CA PHE A 601 13.50 5.89 -3.24
C PHE A 601 14.11 7.24 -2.85
N LEU A 602 15.39 7.25 -2.46
CA LEU A 602 16.13 8.46 -2.13
C LEU A 602 16.29 9.38 -3.35
N THR A 603 16.60 8.81 -4.52
CA THR A 603 16.73 9.56 -5.78
C THR A 603 15.44 10.31 -6.13
N LEU A 604 14.28 9.67 -6.00
CA LEU A 604 12.98 10.30 -6.27
C LEU A 604 12.71 11.48 -5.31
N ILE A 605 12.94 11.30 -4.00
CA ILE A 605 12.75 12.38 -3.01
C ILE A 605 13.73 13.54 -3.26
N VAL A 606 15.01 13.27 -3.50
CA VAL A 606 16.02 14.31 -3.78
C VAL A 606 15.68 15.06 -5.07
N ALA A 607 15.25 14.36 -6.14
CA ALA A 607 14.80 14.99 -7.38
C ALA A 607 13.65 15.98 -7.14
N PHE A 608 12.63 15.59 -6.36
CA PHE A 608 11.54 16.49 -5.99
C PHE A 608 12.02 17.72 -5.21
N ILE A 609 12.82 17.54 -4.16
CA ILE A 609 13.31 18.66 -3.33
C ILE A 609 14.21 19.60 -4.17
N LYS A 610 15.13 19.06 -4.96
CA LYS A 610 16.05 19.81 -5.84
C LYS A 610 15.32 20.58 -6.93
N ARG A 611 14.22 20.04 -7.48
CA ARG A 611 13.48 20.67 -8.58
C ARG A 611 12.33 21.57 -8.13
N CYS A 612 11.74 21.36 -6.95
CA CYS A 612 10.58 22.13 -6.45
C CYS A 612 10.84 22.98 -5.19
N PHE A 613 11.85 22.67 -4.36
CA PHE A 613 12.13 23.42 -3.13
C PHE A 613 13.44 24.21 -3.13
N ALA A 614 14.51 23.74 -3.79
CA ALA A 614 15.83 24.38 -3.73
C ALA A 614 15.82 25.88 -4.10
N ARG A 615 16.55 26.69 -3.34
CA ARG A 615 16.89 28.07 -3.75
C ARG A 615 17.81 28.03 -4.98
N THR A 616 17.73 29.06 -5.83
CA THR A 616 18.38 29.08 -7.16
C THR A 616 19.85 28.63 -7.22
N PRO A 617 20.74 28.97 -6.26
CA PRO A 617 22.13 28.49 -6.27
C PRO A 617 22.23 26.96 -6.18
N TYR A 618 21.52 26.34 -5.24
CA TYR A 618 21.63 24.92 -4.87
C TYR A 618 20.78 23.97 -5.72
N ARG A 619 20.32 24.45 -6.88
CA ARG A 619 19.45 23.71 -7.82
C ARG A 619 20.26 22.93 -8.86
N PHE A 620 21.47 23.40 -9.16
CA PHE A 620 22.25 23.00 -10.34
C PHE A 620 23.59 22.34 -10.00
N ASP A 621 23.96 22.32 -8.72
CA ASP A 621 25.11 21.61 -8.17
C ASP A 621 24.65 20.42 -7.32
N ASP A 622 25.59 19.68 -6.72
CA ASP A 622 25.29 18.52 -5.86
C ASP A 622 25.30 18.89 -4.37
N THR A 623 25.32 20.18 -4.04
CA THR A 623 25.38 20.69 -2.65
C THR A 623 24.17 20.25 -1.83
N LEU A 624 22.99 20.25 -2.45
CA LEU A 624 21.76 19.81 -1.78
C LEU A 624 21.71 18.29 -1.60
N ASP A 625 22.13 17.53 -2.60
CA ASP A 625 22.08 16.06 -2.63
C ASP A 625 23.00 15.48 -1.54
N ASN A 626 24.23 16.01 -1.46
CA ASN A 626 25.15 15.72 -0.37
C ASN A 626 24.59 16.16 1.00
N ALA A 627 23.94 17.33 1.08
CA ALA A 627 23.32 17.79 2.32
C ALA A 627 22.17 16.88 2.79
N ILE A 628 21.32 16.37 1.89
CA ILE A 628 20.25 15.42 2.25
C ILE A 628 20.84 14.13 2.83
N LEU A 629 21.88 13.57 2.21
CA LEU A 629 22.59 12.40 2.75
C LEU A 629 23.22 12.70 4.12
N GLU A 630 23.83 13.87 4.29
CA GLU A 630 24.39 14.34 5.57
C GLU A 630 23.32 14.49 6.67
N PHE A 631 22.14 15.03 6.34
CA PHE A 631 21.02 15.15 7.30
C PHE A 631 20.46 13.79 7.74
N ILE A 632 20.54 12.76 6.89
CA ILE A 632 20.18 11.39 7.26
C ILE A 632 21.26 10.77 8.15
N THR A 633 22.53 10.90 7.78
CA THR A 633 23.65 10.11 8.34
C THR A 633 24.33 10.73 9.57
N SER A 634 24.58 12.05 9.60
CA SER A 634 25.41 12.72 10.61
C SER A 634 24.85 12.63 12.03
N GLU A 635 25.71 12.75 13.06
CA GLU A 635 25.32 12.57 14.46
C GLU A 635 24.26 13.58 14.94
N HIS A 636 24.39 14.86 14.54
CA HIS A 636 23.43 15.93 14.84
C HIS A 636 22.55 16.26 13.62
N PHE A 637 21.38 16.87 13.86
CA PHE A 637 20.45 17.31 12.80
C PHE A 637 20.41 18.85 12.77
N ALA A 638 21.13 19.45 11.83
CA ALA A 638 21.24 20.90 11.69
C ALA A 638 20.04 21.47 10.89
N GLU A 639 18.88 21.57 11.54
CA GLU A 639 17.62 21.94 10.88
C GLU A 639 17.67 23.31 10.17
N GLU A 640 18.37 24.29 10.75
CA GLU A 640 18.55 25.64 10.18
C GLU A 640 19.18 25.62 8.76
N ARG A 641 20.04 24.63 8.48
CA ARG A 641 20.66 24.49 7.15
C ARG A 641 19.66 24.02 6.08
N ILE A 642 18.59 23.33 6.45
CA ILE A 642 17.47 23.03 5.53
C ILE A 642 16.74 24.33 5.20
N ASP A 643 16.54 25.20 6.19
CA ASP A 643 15.87 26.49 6.02
C ASP A 643 16.66 27.44 5.11
N ASP A 644 18.00 27.35 5.10
CA ASP A 644 18.89 28.09 4.20
C ASP A 644 19.00 27.54 2.77
N LEU A 645 18.87 26.22 2.59
CA LEU A 645 18.93 25.58 1.27
C LEU A 645 17.62 25.71 0.49
N LEU A 646 16.48 25.73 1.18
CA LEU A 646 15.15 25.60 0.58
C LEU A 646 14.31 26.89 0.62
N ASN A 647 13.28 26.93 -0.21
CA ASN A 647 12.16 27.87 -0.12
C ASN A 647 11.09 27.34 0.84
N GLU A 648 10.19 28.21 1.32
CA GLU A 648 9.16 27.85 2.31
C GLU A 648 8.15 26.79 1.80
N PHE A 649 7.78 26.84 0.52
CA PHE A 649 6.75 26.00 -0.11
C PHE A 649 7.16 25.52 -1.51
N GLU A 650 6.73 24.32 -1.89
CA GLU A 650 7.04 23.71 -3.19
C GLU A 650 6.61 24.60 -4.38
N ASN A 651 7.42 24.65 -5.44
CA ASN A 651 7.07 25.34 -6.69
C ASN A 651 6.61 24.33 -7.77
N PRO A 652 5.29 24.21 -8.02
CA PRO A 652 4.75 23.25 -8.99
C PRO A 652 4.92 23.68 -10.45
N ALA A 653 5.41 24.90 -10.75
CA ALA A 653 5.54 25.40 -12.12
C ALA A 653 6.42 24.52 -13.02
N LYS A 654 7.31 23.71 -12.44
CA LYS A 654 8.15 22.74 -13.16
C LYS A 654 7.47 21.42 -13.49
N ILE A 655 6.38 21.07 -12.80
CA ILE A 655 5.54 19.91 -13.11
C ILE A 655 4.49 20.30 -14.18
N LEU A 656 4.00 21.54 -14.10
CA LEU A 656 2.93 22.08 -14.94
C LEU A 656 3.40 22.69 -16.27
N ASP A 657 4.72 22.76 -16.48
CA ASP A 657 5.41 23.53 -17.54
C ASP A 657 4.76 24.88 -17.88
N THR A 658 4.33 25.61 -16.85
CA THR A 658 3.56 26.86 -16.98
C THR A 658 3.63 27.67 -15.68
N ASN A 659 3.49 28.98 -15.82
CA ASN A 659 3.46 29.91 -14.70
C ASN A 659 2.32 29.59 -13.71
N TRP A 660 2.69 29.14 -12.51
CA TRP A 660 1.77 28.83 -11.40
C TRP A 660 0.80 29.97 -11.07
N TYR A 661 1.27 31.22 -11.12
CA TYR A 661 0.45 32.40 -10.83
C TYR A 661 -0.67 32.63 -11.86
N ALA A 662 -0.59 32.04 -13.05
CA ALA A 662 -1.65 32.05 -14.06
C ALA A 662 -2.59 30.84 -13.95
N ILE A 663 -2.06 29.65 -13.64
CA ILE A 663 -2.87 28.43 -13.47
C ILE A 663 -3.77 28.50 -12.23
N LYS A 664 -3.23 28.95 -11.08
CA LYS A 664 -3.96 28.93 -9.81
C LYS A 664 -5.32 29.65 -9.89
N PRO A 665 -5.43 30.91 -10.35
CA PRO A 665 -6.72 31.61 -10.41
C PRO A 665 -7.73 30.95 -11.37
N MET A 666 -7.26 30.34 -12.47
CA MET A 666 -8.11 29.64 -13.44
C MET A 666 -8.78 28.42 -12.81
N TYR A 667 -8.00 27.59 -12.11
CA TYR A 667 -8.54 26.43 -11.40
C TYR A 667 -9.44 26.90 -10.24
N GLU A 668 -8.94 27.73 -9.32
CA GLU A 668 -9.71 28.13 -8.13
C GLU A 668 -11.05 28.80 -8.46
N LYS A 669 -11.13 29.59 -9.53
CA LYS A 669 -12.41 30.15 -9.97
C LYS A 669 -13.40 29.04 -10.34
N LYS A 670 -12.99 28.08 -11.19
CA LYS A 670 -13.87 26.99 -11.64
C LYS A 670 -14.43 26.17 -10.47
N TYR A 671 -13.60 25.79 -9.50
CA TYR A 671 -14.04 24.90 -8.41
C TYR A 671 -14.69 25.62 -7.23
N ARG A 672 -14.46 26.93 -7.06
CA ARG A 672 -15.19 27.75 -6.07
C ARG A 672 -16.68 27.84 -6.37
N GLU A 673 -17.08 27.74 -7.63
CA GLU A 673 -18.49 27.75 -8.04
C GLU A 673 -19.20 26.41 -7.74
N LEU A 674 -18.46 25.32 -7.48
CA LEU A 674 -19.00 23.99 -7.14
C LEU A 674 -19.16 23.75 -5.63
N ILE A 675 -18.43 24.47 -4.78
CA ILE A 675 -18.52 24.36 -3.31
C ILE A 675 -19.47 25.42 -2.76
N ASN A 676 -20.69 24.98 -2.41
CA ASN A 676 -21.74 25.82 -1.83
C ASN A 676 -21.35 26.38 -0.44
N ASP A 677 -20.69 25.57 0.39
CA ASP A 677 -20.23 25.97 1.72
C ASP A 677 -18.84 26.61 1.65
N LYS A 678 -18.81 27.95 1.73
CA LYS A 678 -17.58 28.74 1.65
C LYS A 678 -16.56 28.40 2.75
N SER A 679 -16.97 27.77 3.85
CA SER A 679 -16.04 27.33 4.92
C SER A 679 -15.25 26.08 4.54
N ARG A 680 -15.72 25.29 3.56
CA ARG A 680 -15.08 24.06 3.07
C ARG A 680 -14.27 24.24 1.78
N PHE A 681 -14.22 25.46 1.25
CA PHE A 681 -13.36 25.77 0.10
C PHE A 681 -11.89 25.81 0.56
N VAL A 682 -11.04 25.04 -0.12
CA VAL A 682 -9.60 24.98 0.11
C VAL A 682 -8.88 25.68 -1.06
N SER A 683 -7.84 26.47 -0.79
CA SER A 683 -6.97 27.01 -1.84
C SER A 683 -5.96 25.96 -2.30
N ILE A 684 -5.52 26.01 -3.57
CA ILE A 684 -4.42 25.14 -4.03
C ILE A 684 -3.08 25.48 -3.35
N ASN A 685 -2.99 26.62 -2.65
CA ASN A 685 -1.86 26.91 -1.78
C ASN A 685 -1.88 26.08 -0.49
N ASP A 686 -3.06 25.73 0.04
CA ASP A 686 -3.21 25.12 1.37
C ASP A 686 -2.89 23.61 1.36
N ILE A 687 -2.73 23.04 0.16
CA ILE A 687 -2.26 21.67 -0.09
C ILE A 687 -0.80 21.61 -0.59
N ARG A 688 -0.10 22.76 -0.70
CA ARG A 688 1.32 22.77 -1.06
C ARG A 688 2.15 22.23 0.08
N LEU A 689 3.06 21.31 -0.23
CA LEU A 689 4.07 20.88 0.74
C LEU A 689 4.94 22.09 1.13
N SER A 690 5.28 22.17 2.41
CA SER A 690 6.21 23.16 2.96
C SER A 690 7.57 22.53 3.24
N ARG A 691 8.58 23.36 3.52
CA ARG A 691 9.90 22.89 3.98
C ARG A 691 9.82 22.09 5.29
N GLU A 692 8.78 22.30 6.10
CA GLU A 692 8.51 21.52 7.30
C GLU A 692 8.12 20.07 6.95
N CYS A 693 7.39 19.85 5.84
CA CYS A 693 7.16 18.50 5.32
C CYS A 693 8.47 17.81 4.90
N VAL A 694 9.40 18.57 4.30
CA VAL A 694 10.74 18.06 3.93
C VAL A 694 11.55 17.71 5.18
N LYS A 695 11.59 18.59 6.18
CA LYS A 695 12.24 18.32 7.48
C LYS A 695 11.69 17.06 8.15
N LYS A 696 10.36 16.88 8.19
CA LYS A 696 9.69 15.68 8.74
C LYS A 696 10.04 14.41 7.96
N ALA A 697 10.00 14.46 6.63
CA ALA A 697 10.39 13.33 5.78
C ALA A 697 11.87 12.93 5.99
N VAL A 698 12.79 13.90 6.11
CA VAL A 698 14.20 13.62 6.41
C VAL A 698 14.39 13.10 7.84
N LYS A 699 13.64 13.61 8.82
CA LYS A 699 13.61 13.05 10.19
C LYS A 699 13.13 11.59 10.20
N TYR A 700 12.15 11.22 9.38
CA TYR A 700 11.73 9.82 9.20
C TYR A 700 12.85 8.96 8.62
N LEU A 701 13.45 9.36 7.49
CA LEU A 701 14.56 8.63 6.85
C LEU A 701 15.73 8.41 7.82
N ARG A 702 16.07 9.46 8.58
CA ARG A 702 17.09 9.48 9.63
C ARG A 702 16.78 8.49 10.76
N GLU A 703 15.53 8.40 11.21
CA GLU A 703 15.12 7.46 12.24
C GLU A 703 15.23 6.00 11.75
N ILE A 704 14.78 5.71 10.53
CA ILE A 704 14.92 4.35 9.96
C ILE A 704 16.41 3.99 9.75
N PHE A 705 17.22 4.91 9.24
CA PHE A 705 18.68 4.73 9.09
C PHE A 705 19.39 4.46 10.43
N ARG A 706 18.92 5.09 11.50
CA ARG A 706 19.44 4.93 12.87
C ARG A 706 18.88 3.73 13.61
N HIS A 707 17.81 3.12 13.10
CA HIS A 707 17.13 2.01 13.75
C HIS A 707 18.06 0.83 14.01
N ARG A 708 18.45 0.64 15.28
CA ARG A 708 19.32 -0.44 15.76
C ARG A 708 18.61 -1.18 16.87
N ILE A 709 18.12 -2.39 16.57
CA ILE A 709 17.62 -3.30 17.61
C ILE A 709 18.82 -3.96 18.31
N GLY A 710 19.47 -3.18 19.18
CA GLY A 710 20.43 -3.72 20.14
C GLY A 710 19.69 -4.49 21.24
N LYS A 711 20.30 -5.56 21.75
CA LYS A 711 19.86 -6.17 23.02
C LYS A 711 19.97 -5.11 24.12
N THR A 712 18.84 -4.72 24.72
CA THR A 712 18.80 -3.76 25.83
C THR A 712 19.74 -4.24 26.94
N ARG A 713 20.86 -3.55 27.14
CA ARG A 713 21.80 -3.86 28.23
C ARG A 713 21.08 -3.64 29.55
N VAL A 714 21.16 -4.61 30.46
CA VAL A 714 20.56 -4.49 31.79
C VAL A 714 21.26 -3.36 32.55
N ILE A 715 20.59 -2.21 32.65
CA ILE A 715 21.10 -1.06 33.39
C ILE A 715 20.96 -1.37 34.88
N SER A 716 22.08 -1.73 35.51
CA SER A 716 22.15 -2.05 36.93
C SER A 716 22.82 -0.91 37.69
N LEU A 717 22.16 -0.43 38.75
CA LEU A 717 22.79 0.47 39.73
C LEU A 717 23.90 -0.23 40.54
N ASN A 718 23.87 -1.57 40.58
CA ASN A 718 24.93 -2.39 41.18
C ASN A 718 26.03 -2.60 40.15
N SER A 719 27.12 -1.84 40.27
CA SER A 719 28.31 -1.90 39.41
C SER A 719 29.00 -3.27 39.45
N HIS A 720 28.58 -4.16 38.55
CA HIS A 720 29.23 -5.46 38.38
C HIS A 720 30.61 -5.26 37.77
N THR A 721 31.65 -5.46 38.58
CA THR A 721 33.07 -5.40 38.20
C THR A 721 33.53 -6.63 37.38
N GLY A 722 32.64 -7.19 36.57
CA GLY A 722 32.93 -8.25 35.62
C GLY A 722 33.01 -7.66 34.21
N ARG A 723 34.21 -7.66 33.62
CA ARG A 723 34.31 -7.62 32.15
C ARG A 723 33.58 -8.84 31.61
N VAL A 724 32.69 -8.61 30.66
CA VAL A 724 32.19 -9.64 29.76
C VAL A 724 32.44 -9.11 28.37
N ASP A 725 33.62 -9.42 27.85
CA ASP A 725 34.00 -9.10 26.48
C ASP A 725 33.26 -10.07 25.54
N TYR A 726 32.37 -9.53 24.70
CA TYR A 726 31.64 -10.19 23.60
C TYR A 726 31.50 -9.19 22.45
#